data_AF-A0A6J4YR81-F1
#
_entry.id   AF-A0A6J4YR81-F1
#
_cell.length_a   1.000
_cell.length_b   1.000
_cell.length_c   1.000
_cell.angle_alpha   90.00
_cell.angle_beta   90.00
_cell.angle_gamma   90.00
#
_symmetry.space_group_name_H-M   'P 1'
#
loop_
_entity.id
_entity.type
_entity.pdbx_description
1 polymer ?
#
loop_
_entity_poly.entity_id
_entity_poly.type
_entity_poly.pdbx_seq_one_letter_code
_entity_poly.pdbx_strand_id
1 'polypeptide(L)'
;MSTNYMDELSLDETGSGKDELHSIVNSFTAIEKEFSNTYRQLEKKATEISILKELSELCYVTFDPEEILHVTLERALVLTNSDLGSILTIENTDPRIFVVKATMGLGKFVKSGDQIDFETSIAKYAVINKSPLVVDDIEKDKRFGRANNAHYGTKSFVCMPIKSSKEIIGVLTISSRNENRVYTQSDIEVLTPLLSNAAFTYENLRLLNENERRAAYTQFIEKIFKLFNSSFSEGELIHALLNEIHGVLPYDFGVVMMINESKADCLSVSDFFSDSPCNIVKGRTYTFRGSIVETTLKQETTLVIDPVGDGTSALDQILFIDQGAKSCLLAPLKLGSQIYGILVLTGKQTGLFNDVKDLVGWIANGLSLVLERNRLSAAVVKRNQELGTIRQIGSALASSTFDISKVLKYTMDMIREVINVEAGSLLFLEGNELEIAVAFNIKIKAMKKFRLKLGQGIAGYVAARGEAIIVNDTEKSSHFFPVIDEKSGFATISALCVPMISQGRVIGVIEVLNKINGEFSIDDQDLLQAIATSVSIALENARLYKETVSMAEHERDVRHMFQKFVPKEVLDKIIHGSTNGKPIIEEIRTITLLNIDIRGFSKLALKIGPQKTVSLLNSFFSVMGGDRFQTFRHCRQISGRRFPGAFRRSGRQHGRCGPCRCSCL
;
A
#
# COMPACT_ATOMS: atom_id res chain seq x y z
N MET A 1 -27.84 47.00 75.89
CA MET A 1 -27.77 48.10 76.89
C MET A 1 -28.80 49.13 76.46
N SER A 2 -30.03 49.01 76.97
CA SER A 2 -30.54 49.79 78.11
C SER A 2 -31.20 51.08 77.59
N THR A 3 -32.50 51.06 77.28
CA THR A 3 -33.65 51.42 78.15
C THR A 3 -33.80 52.92 78.39
N ASN A 4 -34.88 53.55 77.92
CA ASN A 4 -36.00 53.99 78.78
C ASN A 4 -37.05 54.91 78.09
N TYR A 5 -38.32 54.58 78.37
CA TYR A 5 -39.49 55.42 78.70
C TYR A 5 -39.99 56.48 77.69
N MET A 6 -41.21 56.38 77.14
CA MET A 6 -42.53 56.63 77.77
C MET A 6 -42.58 57.94 78.56
N ASP A 7 -43.16 59.00 77.97
CA ASP A 7 -44.39 59.59 78.51
C ASP A 7 -45.02 60.64 77.57
N GLU A 8 -46.35 60.63 77.60
CA GLU A 8 -47.31 61.48 76.91
C GLU A 8 -47.27 62.94 77.43
N LEU A 9 -47.60 63.93 76.57
CA LEU A 9 -48.82 64.76 76.68
C LEU A 9 -48.77 66.06 75.85
N SER A 10 -49.93 66.31 75.22
CA SER A 10 -50.59 67.58 74.90
C SER A 10 -49.98 68.53 73.86
N LEU A 11 -50.52 68.40 72.65
CA LEU A 11 -51.31 69.42 71.93
C LEU A 11 -50.96 70.89 72.20
N ASP A 12 -50.38 71.53 71.18
CA ASP A 12 -50.74 72.90 70.82
C ASP A 12 -50.87 72.99 69.28
N GLU A 13 -52.11 72.88 68.81
CA GLU A 13 -52.51 73.07 67.42
C GLU A 13 -52.52 74.56 67.08
N THR A 14 -51.40 75.10 66.57
CA THR A 14 -51.43 76.30 65.69
C THR A 14 -50.23 76.35 64.73
N GLY A 15 -49.74 75.18 64.27
CA GLY A 15 -48.65 75.07 63.28
C GLY A 15 -48.82 74.03 62.15
N SER A 16 -49.79 73.10 62.23
CA SER A 16 -49.77 71.87 61.40
C SER A 16 -50.02 72.08 59.90
N GLY A 17 -50.77 73.12 59.51
CA GLY A 17 -51.09 73.34 58.09
C GLY A 17 -49.89 73.70 57.21
N LYS A 18 -48.82 74.31 57.77
CA LYS A 18 -47.60 74.62 57.01
C LYS A 18 -46.66 73.40 56.90
N ASP A 19 -46.64 72.54 57.91
CA ASP A 19 -45.75 71.36 57.95
C ASP A 19 -46.28 70.21 57.09
N GLU A 20 -47.60 70.01 57.04
CA GLU A 20 -48.22 68.99 56.17
C GLU A 20 -48.08 69.35 54.68
N LEU A 21 -48.26 70.62 54.32
CA LEU A 21 -48.01 71.11 52.96
C LEU A 21 -46.53 71.01 52.57
N HIS A 22 -45.60 71.30 53.48
CA HIS A 22 -44.17 71.09 53.23
C HIS A 22 -43.80 69.61 53.10
N SER A 23 -44.40 68.72 53.90
CA SER A 23 -44.18 67.27 53.79
C SER A 23 -44.70 66.70 52.47
N ILE A 24 -45.87 67.17 52.01
CA ILE A 24 -46.44 66.80 50.71
C ILE A 24 -45.54 67.31 49.58
N VAL A 25 -45.12 68.57 49.62
CA VAL A 25 -44.20 69.14 48.61
C VAL A 25 -42.88 68.37 48.57
N ASN A 26 -42.30 68.03 49.72
CA ASN A 26 -41.06 67.24 49.77
C ASN A 26 -41.24 65.83 49.21
N SER A 27 -42.40 65.20 49.45
CA SER A 27 -42.74 63.89 48.89
C SER A 27 -42.93 63.94 47.38
N PHE A 28 -43.61 64.96 46.85
CA PHE A 28 -43.75 65.17 45.41
C PHE A 28 -42.40 65.47 44.75
N THR A 29 -41.55 66.29 45.36
CA THR A 29 -40.20 66.57 44.84
C THR A 29 -39.32 65.31 44.84
N ALA A 30 -39.46 64.45 45.86
CA ALA A 30 -38.76 63.17 45.92
C ALA A 30 -39.23 62.20 44.82
N ILE A 31 -40.54 62.08 44.60
CA ILE A 31 -41.13 61.26 43.53
C ILE A 31 -40.74 61.81 42.15
N GLU A 32 -40.75 63.13 41.94
CA GLU A 32 -40.31 63.74 40.69
C GLU A 32 -38.84 63.40 40.39
N LYS A 33 -37.98 63.48 41.41
CA LYS A 33 -36.57 63.11 41.29
C LYS A 33 -36.37 61.62 40.99
N GLU A 34 -37.14 60.75 41.65
CA GLU A 34 -37.12 59.30 41.41
C GLU A 34 -37.64 58.94 40.02
N PHE A 35 -38.73 59.57 39.58
CA PHE A 35 -39.29 59.40 38.25
C PHE A 35 -38.32 59.88 37.17
N SER A 36 -37.70 61.04 37.35
CA SER A 36 -36.69 61.58 36.41
C SER A 36 -35.47 60.66 36.32
N ASN A 37 -35.02 60.09 37.43
CA ASN A 37 -33.93 59.11 37.45
C ASN A 37 -34.32 57.80 36.72
N THR A 38 -35.51 57.28 37.00
CA THR A 38 -36.01 56.05 36.36
C THR A 38 -36.22 56.26 34.86
N TYR A 39 -36.74 57.42 34.44
CA TYR A 39 -36.91 57.77 33.04
C TYR A 39 -35.55 57.84 32.31
N ARG A 40 -34.53 58.47 32.90
CA ARG A 40 -33.18 58.48 32.32
C ARG A 40 -32.58 57.07 32.21
N GLN A 41 -32.81 56.20 33.21
CA GLN A 41 -32.36 54.81 33.13
C GLN A 41 -33.06 54.04 32.02
N LEU A 42 -34.37 54.25 31.83
CA LEU A 42 -35.14 53.62 30.77
C LEU A 42 -34.69 54.10 29.39
N GLU A 43 -34.48 55.41 29.22
CA GLU A 43 -33.99 56.01 27.98
C GLU A 43 -32.59 55.48 27.61
N LYS A 44 -31.69 55.37 28.60
CA LYS A 44 -30.38 54.74 28.42
C LYS A 44 -30.51 53.28 27.98
N LYS A 45 -31.37 52.50 28.63
CA LYS A 45 -31.61 51.08 28.27
C LYS A 45 -32.25 50.93 26.89
N ALA A 46 -33.18 51.80 26.52
CA ALA A 46 -33.79 51.80 25.19
C ALA A 46 -32.74 52.10 24.10
N THR A 47 -31.83 53.03 24.35
CA THR A 47 -30.73 53.37 23.43
C THR A 47 -29.74 52.21 23.29
N GLU A 48 -29.35 51.58 24.42
CA GLU A 48 -28.51 50.37 24.41
C GLU A 48 -29.15 49.24 23.59
N ILE A 49 -30.45 48.99 23.75
CA ILE A 49 -31.19 47.96 23.00
C ILE A 49 -31.29 48.31 21.52
N SER A 50 -31.53 49.57 21.16
CA SER A 50 -31.60 49.99 19.76
C SER A 50 -30.27 49.79 19.04
N ILE A 51 -29.15 50.18 19.68
CA ILE A 51 -27.79 49.98 19.14
C ILE A 51 -27.46 48.48 19.03
N LEU A 52 -27.84 47.68 20.05
CA LEU A 52 -27.69 46.23 20.01
C LEU A 52 -28.45 45.61 18.83
N LYS A 53 -29.69 46.06 18.60
CA LYS A 53 -30.54 45.55 17.51
C LYS A 53 -29.94 45.89 16.14
N GLU A 54 -29.57 47.15 15.91
CA GLU A 54 -29.02 47.58 14.61
C GLU A 54 -27.72 46.84 14.24
N LEU A 55 -26.77 46.76 15.17
CA LEU A 55 -25.51 46.05 14.90
C LEU A 55 -25.69 44.52 14.85
N SER A 56 -26.68 43.96 15.57
CA SER A 56 -27.05 42.54 15.46
C SER A 56 -27.67 42.24 14.09
N GLU A 57 -28.49 43.14 13.54
CA GLU A 57 -29.00 43.02 12.18
C GLU A 57 -27.86 43.03 11.14
N LEU A 58 -26.77 43.77 11.38
CA LEU A 58 -25.59 43.73 10.50
C LEU A 58 -24.87 42.39 10.49
N CYS A 59 -24.84 41.65 11.61
CA CYS A 59 -24.27 40.28 11.64
C CYS A 59 -24.96 39.32 10.66
N TYR A 60 -26.22 39.59 10.30
CA TYR A 60 -26.97 38.79 9.33
C TYR A 60 -26.72 39.23 7.89
N VAL A 61 -26.22 40.45 7.68
CA VAL A 61 -26.04 41.05 6.36
C VAL A 61 -24.61 40.89 5.86
N THR A 62 -23.62 40.91 6.76
CA THR A 62 -22.21 40.80 6.40
C THR A 62 -21.46 39.75 7.22
N PHE A 63 -20.58 39.03 6.53
CA PHE A 63 -19.59 38.11 7.14
C PHE A 63 -18.20 38.76 7.23
N ASP A 64 -18.05 40.01 6.79
CA ASP A 64 -16.78 40.74 6.86
C ASP A 64 -16.68 41.50 8.20
N PRO A 65 -15.76 41.12 9.10
CA PRO A 65 -15.57 41.83 10.35
C PRO A 65 -15.13 43.30 10.13
N GLU A 66 -14.44 43.63 9.04
CA GLU A 66 -13.96 44.99 8.78
C GLU A 66 -15.12 45.96 8.45
N GLU A 67 -16.18 45.47 7.83
CA GLU A 67 -17.39 46.26 7.54
C GLU A 67 -18.06 46.75 8.83
N ILE A 68 -18.04 45.95 9.90
CA ILE A 68 -18.54 46.34 11.22
C ILE A 68 -17.77 47.54 11.78
N LEU A 69 -16.45 47.60 11.58
CA LEU A 69 -15.67 48.75 12.01
C LEU A 69 -16.06 50.02 11.24
N HIS A 70 -16.28 49.91 9.93
CA HIS A 70 -16.76 51.04 9.12
C HIS A 70 -18.11 51.58 9.59
N VAL A 71 -19.10 50.70 9.79
CA VAL A 71 -20.42 51.12 10.27
C VAL A 71 -20.33 51.68 11.69
N THR A 72 -19.51 51.08 12.55
CA THR A 72 -19.27 51.58 13.91
C THR A 72 -18.71 53.00 13.89
N LEU A 73 -17.76 53.28 13.01
CA LEU A 73 -17.19 54.62 12.85
C LEU A 73 -18.25 55.63 12.38
N GLU A 74 -19.04 55.27 11.36
CA GLU A 74 -20.11 56.13 10.86
C GLU A 74 -21.12 56.49 11.96
N ARG A 75 -21.57 55.49 12.72
CA ARG A 75 -22.51 55.71 13.83
C ARG A 75 -21.90 56.53 14.96
N ALA A 76 -20.63 56.30 15.29
CA ALA A 76 -19.94 57.06 16.32
C ALA A 76 -19.83 58.55 15.97
N LEU A 77 -19.59 58.86 14.68
CA LEU A 77 -19.57 60.24 14.19
C LEU A 77 -20.95 60.89 14.30
N VAL A 78 -22.02 60.19 13.92
CA VAL A 78 -23.40 60.71 14.05
C VAL A 78 -23.77 60.96 15.51
N LEU A 79 -23.51 60.01 16.41
CA LEU A 79 -23.85 60.12 17.84
C LEU A 79 -23.13 61.27 18.55
N THR A 80 -21.93 61.63 18.10
CA THR A 80 -21.12 62.70 18.69
C THR A 80 -21.24 64.03 17.95
N ASN A 81 -22.02 64.10 16.87
CA ASN A 81 -22.11 65.22 15.95
C ASN A 81 -20.71 65.66 15.44
N SER A 82 -19.96 64.68 14.93
CA SER A 82 -18.59 64.82 14.45
C SER A 82 -18.49 64.41 12.99
N ASP A 83 -17.41 64.84 12.31
CA ASP A 83 -17.21 64.62 10.88
C ASP A 83 -15.85 64.03 10.49
N LEU A 84 -14.95 63.84 11.48
CA LEU A 84 -13.62 63.26 11.29
C LEU A 84 -13.41 62.09 12.25
N GLY A 85 -12.96 60.95 11.73
CA GLY A 85 -12.57 59.85 12.59
C GLY A 85 -11.90 58.70 11.85
N SER A 86 -11.32 57.80 12.65
CA SER A 86 -10.68 56.58 12.16
C SER A 86 -10.73 55.48 13.20
N ILE A 87 -10.66 54.24 12.74
CA ILE A 87 -10.44 53.06 13.57
C ILE A 87 -9.10 52.44 13.19
N LEU A 88 -8.28 52.24 14.22
CA LEU A 88 -6.94 51.68 14.14
C LEU A 88 -6.96 50.31 14.82
N THR A 89 -6.53 49.24 14.14
CA THR A 89 -6.38 47.91 14.76
C THR A 89 -4.92 47.58 14.96
N ILE A 90 -4.64 46.69 15.91
CA ILE A 90 -3.30 46.11 16.11
C ILE A 90 -3.33 44.73 15.46
N GLU A 91 -2.46 44.49 14.47
CA GLU A 91 -2.35 43.16 13.87
C GLU A 91 -1.43 42.27 14.73
N ASN A 92 -1.79 41.00 14.88
CA ASN A 92 -1.05 40.04 15.71
C ASN A 92 0.37 39.72 15.20
N THR A 93 0.69 40.12 13.98
CA THR A 93 1.97 39.90 13.29
C THR A 93 3.07 40.88 13.74
N ASP A 94 2.73 42.15 14.02
CA ASP A 94 3.64 43.11 14.66
C ASP A 94 2.86 44.08 15.57
N PRO A 95 2.93 43.93 16.90
CA PRO A 95 2.18 44.78 17.83
C PRO A 95 2.66 46.23 17.88
N ARG A 96 3.73 46.58 17.15
CA ARG A 96 4.28 47.95 17.07
C ARG A 96 3.66 48.79 15.95
N ILE A 97 2.70 48.25 15.21
CA ILE A 97 2.07 48.95 14.09
C ILE A 97 0.55 48.97 14.29
N PHE A 98 -0.03 50.16 14.21
CA PHE A 98 -1.45 50.32 13.98
C PHE A 98 -1.74 50.29 12.48
N VAL A 99 -2.76 49.55 12.09
CA VAL A 99 -3.29 49.57 10.73
C VAL A 99 -4.62 50.30 10.74
N VAL A 100 -4.77 51.30 9.86
CA VAL A 100 -6.04 51.99 9.68
C VAL A 100 -7.01 51.06 8.97
N LYS A 101 -8.10 50.66 9.64
CA LYS A 101 -9.13 49.81 9.04
C LYS A 101 -10.27 50.62 8.45
N ALA A 102 -10.77 51.59 9.22
CA ALA A 102 -11.81 52.51 8.77
C ALA A 102 -11.38 53.98 8.95
N THR A 103 -11.79 54.84 8.03
CA THR A 103 -11.52 56.28 8.08
C THR A 103 -12.65 57.05 7.42
N MET A 104 -13.05 58.18 8.02
CA MET A 104 -14.08 59.07 7.50
C MET A 104 -13.66 60.52 7.71
N GLY A 105 -13.84 61.34 6.67
CA GLY A 105 -13.48 62.76 6.69
C GLY A 105 -11.98 63.08 6.59
N LEU A 106 -11.10 62.09 6.77
CA LEU A 106 -9.62 62.23 6.74
C LEU A 106 -8.97 61.75 5.43
N GLY A 107 -9.74 61.30 4.44
CA GLY A 107 -9.27 60.52 3.27
C GLY A 107 -8.16 61.12 2.38
N LYS A 108 -7.82 62.41 2.52
CA LYS A 108 -6.66 63.02 1.85
C LYS A 108 -5.34 62.79 2.59
N PHE A 109 -5.41 62.49 3.89
CA PHE A 109 -4.26 62.40 4.81
C PHE A 109 -4.09 61.01 5.40
N VAL A 110 -5.19 60.27 5.55
CA VAL A 110 -5.19 58.91 6.11
C VAL A 110 -6.10 58.04 5.25
N LYS A 111 -5.57 56.93 4.76
CA LYS A 111 -6.28 55.92 3.96
C LYS A 111 -6.40 54.61 4.72
N SER A 112 -7.40 53.82 4.37
CA SER A 112 -7.48 52.43 4.86
C SER A 112 -6.26 51.65 4.36
N GLY A 113 -5.65 50.86 5.24
CA GLY A 113 -4.39 50.16 5.05
C GLY A 113 -3.13 50.94 5.46
N ASP A 114 -3.22 52.23 5.76
CA ASP A 114 -2.06 53.00 6.22
C ASP A 114 -1.52 52.43 7.55
N GLN A 115 -0.19 52.32 7.63
CA GLN A 115 0.52 51.86 8.82
C GLN A 115 1.00 53.05 9.65
N ILE A 116 0.64 53.07 10.93
CA ILE A 116 1.01 54.11 11.88
C ILE A 116 1.84 53.48 12.99
N ASP A 117 3.01 54.04 13.27
CA ASP A 117 3.87 53.60 14.37
C ASP A 117 3.14 53.73 15.72
N PHE A 118 3.05 52.62 16.45
CA PHE A 118 2.40 52.54 17.74
C PHE A 118 3.04 53.51 18.75
N GLU A 119 4.36 53.68 18.73
CA GLU A 119 5.06 54.49 19.72
C GLU A 119 4.83 55.99 19.55
N THR A 120 4.56 56.46 18.34
CA THR A 120 4.36 57.89 18.07
C THR A 120 2.89 58.31 18.08
N SER A 121 1.97 57.33 18.07
CA SER A 121 0.53 57.56 18.03
C SER A 121 -0.06 57.89 19.41
N ILE A 122 -1.01 58.83 19.46
CA ILE A 122 -1.80 59.08 20.69
C ILE A 122 -2.73 57.91 21.01
N ALA A 123 -3.11 57.11 20.00
CA ALA A 123 -3.95 55.94 20.17
C ALA A 123 -3.35 54.92 21.17
N LYS A 124 -2.02 54.90 21.32
CA LYS A 124 -1.33 54.02 22.28
C LYS A 124 -1.81 54.19 23.71
N TYR A 125 -2.21 55.40 24.11
CA TYR A 125 -2.68 55.65 25.47
C TYR A 125 -4.00 54.94 25.76
N ALA A 126 -4.92 54.91 24.79
CA ALA A 126 -6.17 54.18 24.92
C ALA A 126 -5.94 52.66 25.01
N VAL A 127 -4.93 52.15 24.28
CA VAL A 127 -4.55 50.73 24.32
C VAL A 127 -3.88 50.36 25.66
N ILE A 128 -2.82 51.07 26.03
CA ILE A 128 -2.02 50.78 27.23
C ILE A 128 -2.87 50.89 28.50
N ASN A 129 -3.68 51.94 28.61
CA ASN A 129 -4.49 52.19 29.79
C ASN A 129 -5.81 51.39 29.81
N LYS A 130 -6.17 50.75 28.68
CA LYS A 130 -7.45 50.04 28.49
C LYS A 130 -8.69 50.89 28.83
N SER A 131 -8.57 52.21 28.67
CA SER A 131 -9.59 53.19 29.04
C SER A 131 -9.74 54.29 27.99
N PRO A 132 -10.95 54.88 27.88
CA PRO A 132 -11.18 56.07 27.07
C PRO A 132 -10.28 57.25 27.45
N LEU A 133 -9.87 57.99 26.44
CA LEU A 133 -9.11 59.22 26.54
C LEU A 133 -9.91 60.33 25.87
N VAL A 134 -10.33 61.32 26.65
CA VAL A 134 -10.84 62.60 26.15
C VAL A 134 -9.80 63.66 26.41
N VAL A 135 -9.60 64.51 25.40
CA VAL A 135 -8.68 65.63 25.45
C VAL A 135 -9.43 66.87 25.05
N ASP A 136 -9.45 67.88 25.93
CA ASP A 136 -10.13 69.14 25.68
C ASP A 136 -9.32 70.05 24.75
N ASP A 137 -8.00 70.10 24.96
CA ASP A 137 -7.06 70.88 24.16
C ASP A 137 -5.69 70.21 24.16
N ILE A 138 -5.33 69.57 23.04
CA ILE A 138 -4.07 68.84 22.87
C ILE A 138 -2.82 69.70 23.13
N GLU A 139 -2.89 71.01 22.83
CA GLU A 139 -1.74 71.90 22.93
C GLU A 139 -1.46 72.31 24.39
N LYS A 140 -2.47 72.19 25.26
CA LYS A 140 -2.37 72.46 26.71
C LYS A 140 -2.20 71.19 27.53
N ASP A 141 -2.41 70.02 26.93
CA ASP A 141 -2.31 68.74 27.61
C ASP A 141 -0.83 68.33 27.79
N LYS A 142 -0.41 68.25 29.07
CA LYS A 142 0.96 67.92 29.47
C LYS A 142 1.43 66.55 28.99
N ARG A 143 0.51 65.65 28.62
CA ARG A 143 0.84 64.29 28.16
C ARG A 143 1.46 64.27 26.76
N PHE A 144 1.16 65.24 25.90
CA PHE A 144 1.53 65.20 24.48
C PHE A 144 2.55 66.28 24.09
N GLY A 145 2.47 67.48 24.67
CA GLY A 145 3.46 68.54 24.46
C GLY A 145 3.73 68.91 23.00
N ARG A 146 2.73 68.74 22.11
CA ARG A 146 2.84 68.99 20.67
C ARG A 146 1.70 69.86 20.15
N ALA A 147 1.91 70.55 19.04
CA ALA A 147 0.88 71.32 18.35
C ALA A 147 -0.19 70.41 17.74
N ASN A 148 -1.41 70.93 17.56
CA ASN A 148 -2.45 70.19 16.87
C ASN A 148 -2.11 70.04 15.37
N ASN A 149 -2.39 68.88 14.80
CA ASN A 149 -2.28 68.73 13.35
C ASN A 149 -3.54 69.30 12.69
N ALA A 150 -3.36 70.22 11.74
CA ALA A 150 -4.46 70.93 11.08
C ALA A 150 -5.51 70.02 10.42
N HIS A 151 -5.13 68.82 9.99
CA HIS A 151 -6.05 67.87 9.34
C HIS A 151 -7.05 67.20 10.30
N TYR A 152 -6.83 67.25 11.62
CA TYR A 152 -7.80 66.78 12.63
C TYR A 152 -8.79 67.87 13.06
N GLY A 153 -8.67 69.09 12.54
CA GLY A 153 -9.59 70.19 12.85
C GLY A 153 -9.43 70.69 14.29
N THR A 154 -10.35 70.30 15.17
CA THR A 154 -10.40 70.72 16.58
C THR A 154 -9.16 70.33 17.36
N LYS A 155 -8.86 71.10 18.41
CA LYS A 155 -7.84 70.74 19.42
C LYS A 155 -8.34 69.70 20.42
N SER A 156 -9.66 69.51 20.49
CA SER A 156 -10.31 68.50 21.30
C SER A 156 -10.57 67.23 20.49
N PHE A 157 -10.40 66.05 21.10
CA PHE A 157 -10.69 64.77 20.45
C PHE A 157 -11.02 63.67 21.47
N VAL A 158 -11.64 62.61 20.98
CA VAL A 158 -11.93 61.38 21.72
C VAL A 158 -11.10 60.24 21.15
N CYS A 159 -10.54 59.43 22.03
CA CYS A 159 -9.81 58.22 21.68
C CYS A 159 -10.27 57.10 22.61
N MET A 160 -10.94 56.08 22.05
CA MET A 160 -11.56 55.01 22.83
C MET A 160 -11.10 53.63 22.36
N PRO A 161 -10.71 52.73 23.28
CA PRO A 161 -10.36 51.37 22.91
C PRO A 161 -11.62 50.58 22.53
N ILE A 162 -11.55 49.85 21.44
CA ILE A 162 -12.49 48.81 21.05
C ILE A 162 -12.01 47.54 21.73
N LYS A 163 -12.62 47.20 22.87
CA LYS A 163 -12.17 46.11 23.73
C LYS A 163 -13.14 44.95 23.75
N SER A 164 -12.62 43.76 23.53
CA SER A 164 -13.27 42.49 23.85
C SER A 164 -13.03 42.14 25.34
N SER A 165 -13.69 41.10 25.82
CA SER A 165 -13.41 40.44 27.10
C SER A 165 -11.95 39.96 27.24
N LYS A 166 -11.26 39.66 26.13
CA LYS A 166 -9.90 39.09 26.13
C LYS A 166 -8.81 40.09 25.74
N GLU A 167 -9.05 40.88 24.70
CA GLU A 167 -8.03 41.74 24.08
C GLU A 167 -8.59 43.08 23.60
N ILE A 168 -7.71 44.02 23.29
CA ILE A 168 -8.07 45.26 22.61
C ILE A 168 -7.95 45.01 21.11
N ILE A 169 -9.08 45.05 20.41
CA ILE A 169 -9.18 44.86 18.97
C ILE A 169 -8.56 46.06 18.24
N GLY A 170 -8.82 47.27 18.77
CA GLY A 170 -8.36 48.50 18.15
C GLY A 170 -8.74 49.73 18.95
N VAL A 171 -8.65 50.89 18.30
CA VAL A 171 -8.89 52.20 18.88
C VAL A 171 -9.72 53.03 17.90
N LEU A 172 -10.83 53.56 18.38
CA LEU A 172 -11.62 54.58 17.71
C LEU A 172 -11.07 55.96 18.05
N THR A 173 -10.84 56.79 17.05
CA THR A 173 -10.48 58.20 17.21
C THR A 173 -11.54 59.08 16.54
N ILE A 174 -12.04 60.09 17.25
CA ILE A 174 -13.03 61.04 16.76
C ILE A 174 -12.55 62.47 17.00
N SER A 175 -12.74 63.31 15.99
CA SER A 175 -12.48 64.75 16.01
C SER A 175 -13.49 65.47 15.11
N SER A 176 -13.46 66.80 15.05
CA SER A 176 -14.34 67.55 14.16
C SER A 176 -13.63 68.68 13.46
N ARG A 177 -14.11 69.08 12.27
CA ARG A 177 -13.69 70.32 11.62
C ARG A 177 -14.26 71.57 12.31
N ASN A 178 -15.31 71.44 13.12
CA ASN A 178 -15.88 72.56 13.86
C ASN A 178 -14.98 72.93 15.05
N GLU A 179 -14.12 73.93 14.89
CA GLU A 179 -13.13 74.36 15.90
C GLU A 179 -13.69 74.64 17.31
N ASN A 180 -15.00 74.91 17.43
CA ASN A 180 -15.65 75.17 18.72
C ASN A 180 -16.12 73.89 19.44
N ARG A 181 -16.03 72.72 18.81
CA ARG A 181 -16.45 71.46 19.43
C ARG A 181 -15.40 71.01 20.45
N VAL A 182 -15.84 70.91 21.71
CA VAL A 182 -15.09 70.31 22.82
C VAL A 182 -15.79 69.02 23.20
N TYR A 183 -15.04 67.92 23.28
CA TYR A 183 -15.53 66.62 23.69
C TYR A 183 -15.51 66.49 25.21
N THR A 184 -16.46 65.76 25.76
CA THR A 184 -16.68 65.64 27.20
C THR A 184 -16.89 64.18 27.61
N GLN A 185 -17.01 63.94 28.93
CA GLN A 185 -17.35 62.61 29.44
C GLN A 185 -18.70 62.08 28.91
N SER A 186 -19.65 62.97 28.62
CA SER A 186 -20.94 62.59 28.03
C SER A 186 -20.76 61.93 26.65
N ASP A 187 -19.76 62.36 25.87
CA ASP A 187 -19.48 61.77 24.56
C ASP A 187 -18.95 60.33 24.70
N ILE A 188 -18.11 60.07 25.71
CA ILE A 188 -17.65 58.71 26.05
C ILE A 188 -18.84 57.83 26.44
N GLU A 189 -19.75 58.33 27.27
CA GLU A 189 -20.88 57.55 27.80
C GLU A 189 -21.82 57.09 26.69
N VAL A 190 -22.04 57.92 25.67
CA VAL A 190 -22.86 57.59 24.48
C VAL A 190 -22.15 56.57 23.58
N LEU A 191 -20.83 56.69 23.42
CA LEU A 191 -20.03 55.79 22.57
C LEU A 191 -19.74 54.42 23.21
N THR A 192 -19.72 54.34 24.54
CA THR A 192 -19.30 53.12 25.25
C THR A 192 -20.16 51.90 24.91
N PRO A 193 -21.51 51.97 24.89
CA PRO A 193 -22.34 50.85 24.45
C PRO A 193 -22.08 50.45 23.00
N LEU A 194 -21.95 51.44 22.10
CA LEU A 194 -21.68 51.21 20.68
C LEU A 194 -20.37 50.43 20.48
N LEU A 195 -19.28 50.89 21.09
CA LEU A 195 -17.98 50.23 20.95
C LEU A 195 -17.91 48.86 21.62
N SER A 196 -18.59 48.69 22.76
CA SER A 196 -18.63 47.39 23.44
C SER A 196 -19.36 46.35 22.58
N ASN A 197 -20.45 46.75 21.92
CA ASN A 197 -21.18 45.87 21.02
C ASN A 197 -20.41 45.61 19.71
N ALA A 198 -19.83 46.65 19.11
CA ALA A 198 -18.99 46.52 17.93
C ALA A 198 -17.82 45.54 18.16
N ALA A 199 -17.16 45.64 19.31
CA ALA A 199 -16.10 44.72 19.71
C ALA A 199 -16.60 43.26 19.78
N PHE A 200 -17.75 43.03 20.41
CA PHE A 200 -18.35 41.70 20.51
C PHE A 200 -18.72 41.13 19.14
N THR A 201 -19.40 41.92 18.29
CA THR A 201 -19.78 41.50 16.94
C THR A 201 -18.56 41.22 16.06
N TYR A 202 -17.55 42.09 16.09
CA TYR A 202 -16.30 41.89 15.35
C TYR A 202 -15.61 40.58 15.75
N GLU A 203 -15.49 40.32 17.06
CA GLU A 203 -14.88 39.07 17.55
C GLU A 203 -15.70 37.85 17.12
N ASN A 204 -17.03 37.91 17.18
CA ASN A 204 -17.88 36.79 16.75
C ASN A 204 -17.72 36.50 15.26
N LEU A 205 -17.76 37.50 14.38
CA LEU A 205 -17.57 37.31 12.93
C LEU A 205 -16.17 36.78 12.62
N ARG A 206 -15.13 37.33 13.26
CA ARG A 206 -13.75 36.84 13.14
C ARG A 206 -13.64 35.37 13.56
N LEU A 207 -14.24 34.99 14.68
CA LEU A 207 -14.25 33.60 15.17
C LEU A 207 -15.05 32.67 14.28
N LEU A 208 -16.19 33.10 13.73
CA LEU A 208 -16.96 32.33 12.75
C LEU A 208 -16.14 32.07 11.49
N ASN A 209 -15.53 33.10 10.90
CA ASN A 209 -14.67 32.94 9.73
C ASN A 209 -13.46 32.03 10.00
N GLU A 210 -12.85 32.14 11.18
CA GLU A 210 -11.77 31.24 11.59
C GLU A 210 -12.24 29.79 11.73
N ASN A 211 -13.41 29.57 12.32
CA ASN A 211 -14.01 28.25 12.46
C ASN A 211 -14.40 27.64 11.11
N GLU A 212 -15.01 28.41 10.20
CA GLU A 212 -15.33 27.96 8.85
C GLU A 212 -14.08 27.58 8.08
N ARG A 213 -13.03 28.41 8.16
CA ARG A 213 -11.73 28.10 7.55
C ARG A 213 -11.12 26.83 8.13
N ARG A 214 -11.15 26.65 9.47
CA ARG A 214 -10.70 25.41 10.12
C ARG A 214 -11.52 24.18 9.72
N ALA A 215 -12.83 24.34 9.56
CA ALA A 215 -13.71 23.27 9.09
C ALA A 215 -13.37 22.87 7.65
N ALA A 216 -13.14 23.84 6.77
CA ALA A 216 -12.69 23.60 5.40
C ALA A 216 -11.35 22.85 5.35
N TYR A 217 -10.37 23.26 6.17
CA TYR A 217 -9.10 22.53 6.31
C TYR A 217 -9.28 21.10 6.81
N THR A 218 -10.18 20.89 7.78
CA THR A 218 -10.46 19.55 8.31
C THR A 218 -11.09 18.65 7.23
N GLN A 219 -12.08 19.16 6.50
CA GLN A 219 -12.72 18.43 5.39
C GLN A 219 -11.72 18.08 4.27
N PHE A 220 -10.81 19.02 3.96
CA PHE A 220 -9.74 18.79 3.00
C PHE A 220 -8.83 17.64 3.43
N ILE A 221 -8.37 17.64 4.70
CA ILE A 221 -7.53 16.56 5.25
C ILE A 221 -8.28 15.21 5.18
N GLU A 222 -9.56 15.17 5.53
CA GLU A 222 -10.37 13.95 5.42
C GLU A 222 -10.45 13.41 3.97
N LYS A 223 -10.58 14.28 2.98
CA LYS A 223 -10.59 13.88 1.57
C LYS A 223 -9.23 13.34 1.13
N ILE A 224 -8.13 13.99 1.51
CA ILE A 224 -6.78 13.47 1.23
C ILE A 224 -6.60 12.07 1.85
N PHE A 225 -7.03 11.86 3.10
CA PHE A 225 -6.99 10.54 3.74
C PHE A 225 -7.85 9.49 3.01
N LYS A 226 -9.03 9.88 2.51
CA LYS A 226 -9.87 8.98 1.69
C LYS A 226 -9.18 8.61 0.39
N LEU A 227 -8.51 9.56 -0.27
CA LEU A 227 -7.72 9.29 -1.48
C LEU A 227 -6.57 8.32 -1.17
N PHE A 228 -5.80 8.51 -0.11
CA PHE A 228 -4.72 7.61 0.29
C PHE A 228 -5.15 6.17 0.60
N ASN A 229 -6.38 5.99 1.07
CA ASN A 229 -6.94 4.68 1.39
C ASN A 229 -7.79 4.07 0.26
N SER A 230 -7.87 4.74 -0.89
CA SER A 230 -8.53 4.20 -2.07
C SER A 230 -7.66 3.18 -2.80
N SER A 231 -8.28 2.38 -3.68
CA SER A 231 -7.61 1.41 -4.55
C SER A 231 -7.20 2.00 -5.90
N PHE A 232 -6.99 3.32 -5.99
CA PHE A 232 -6.60 3.97 -7.25
C PHE A 232 -5.24 3.48 -7.75
N SER A 233 -5.10 3.47 -9.09
CA SER A 233 -3.78 3.36 -9.71
C SER A 233 -2.91 4.58 -9.37
N GLU A 234 -1.59 4.45 -9.46
CA GLU A 234 -0.65 5.53 -9.10
C GLU A 234 -0.97 6.86 -9.81
N GLY A 235 -1.24 6.81 -11.13
CA GLY A 235 -1.57 8.01 -11.90
C GLY A 235 -2.89 8.65 -11.46
N GLU A 236 -3.95 7.85 -11.27
CA GLU A 236 -5.25 8.36 -10.83
C GLU A 236 -5.19 8.98 -9.43
N LEU A 237 -4.43 8.36 -8.52
CA LEU A 237 -4.22 8.88 -7.17
C LEU A 237 -3.52 10.24 -7.20
N ILE A 238 -2.41 10.35 -7.95
CA ILE A 238 -1.66 11.60 -8.04
C ILE A 238 -2.52 12.69 -8.67
N HIS A 239 -3.23 12.39 -9.76
CA HIS A 239 -4.10 13.34 -10.43
C HIS A 239 -5.23 13.83 -9.51
N ALA A 240 -5.92 12.91 -8.82
CA ALA A 240 -6.97 13.26 -7.86
C ALA A 240 -6.42 14.10 -6.69
N LEU A 241 -5.23 13.77 -6.20
CA LEU A 241 -4.56 14.51 -5.13
C LEU A 241 -4.19 15.94 -5.56
N LEU A 242 -3.63 16.11 -6.76
CA LEU A 242 -3.32 17.43 -7.31
C LEU A 242 -4.60 18.28 -7.45
N ASN A 243 -5.69 17.72 -7.96
CA ASN A 243 -6.97 18.41 -8.05
C ASN A 243 -7.53 18.81 -6.67
N GLU A 244 -7.43 17.93 -5.67
CA GLU A 244 -7.92 18.23 -4.33
C GLU A 244 -7.09 19.34 -3.67
N ILE A 245 -5.75 19.32 -3.83
CA ILE A 245 -4.89 20.43 -3.38
C ILE A 245 -5.30 21.73 -4.07
N HIS A 246 -5.58 21.71 -5.38
CA HIS A 246 -5.93 22.91 -6.15
C HIS A 246 -7.24 23.56 -5.63
N GLY A 247 -8.19 22.75 -5.15
CA GLY A 247 -9.45 23.26 -4.59
C GLY A 247 -9.32 24.09 -3.30
N VAL A 248 -8.21 23.93 -2.56
CA VAL A 248 -7.94 24.69 -1.32
C VAL A 248 -6.80 25.70 -1.51
N LEU A 249 -5.84 25.36 -2.36
CA LEU A 249 -4.67 26.16 -2.67
C LEU A 249 -4.63 26.41 -4.19
N PRO A 250 -4.97 27.61 -4.66
CA PRO A 250 -5.07 27.90 -6.09
C PRO A 250 -3.67 28.09 -6.71
N TYR A 251 -2.95 27.00 -6.90
CA TYR A 251 -1.68 26.97 -7.62
C TYR A 251 -1.93 26.82 -9.13
N ASP A 252 -1.08 27.42 -9.97
CA ASP A 252 -1.23 27.45 -11.44
C ASP A 252 -0.74 26.15 -12.10
N PHE A 253 0.30 25.55 -11.54
CA PHE A 253 0.91 24.32 -12.06
C PHE A 253 1.48 23.46 -10.94
N GLY A 254 1.22 22.16 -11.00
CA GLY A 254 1.64 21.18 -10.01
C GLY A 254 2.07 19.87 -10.66
N VAL A 255 3.14 19.25 -10.19
CA VAL A 255 3.67 18.00 -10.76
C VAL A 255 4.26 17.10 -9.69
N VAL A 256 4.04 15.80 -9.86
CA VAL A 256 4.75 14.77 -9.11
C VAL A 256 5.72 14.06 -10.03
N MET A 257 6.99 14.02 -9.60
CA MET A 257 8.05 13.33 -10.32
C MET A 257 8.71 12.31 -9.41
N MET A 258 9.02 11.13 -9.94
CA MET A 258 9.63 10.01 -9.21
C MET A 258 11.07 9.78 -9.67
N ILE A 259 11.95 9.38 -8.75
CA ILE A 259 13.35 9.06 -9.07
C ILE A 259 13.40 7.80 -9.92
N ASN A 260 14.15 7.85 -11.01
CA ASN A 260 14.31 6.73 -11.90
C ASN A 260 15.31 5.72 -11.32
N GLU A 261 14.87 4.47 -11.10
CA GLU A 261 15.72 3.40 -10.55
C GLU A 261 16.92 3.05 -11.42
N SER A 262 16.80 3.19 -12.75
CA SER A 262 17.88 2.90 -13.68
C SER A 262 18.90 4.04 -13.78
N LYS A 263 18.52 5.27 -13.39
CA LYS A 263 19.37 6.48 -13.46
C LYS A 263 19.08 7.40 -12.27
N ALA A 264 19.89 7.28 -11.22
CA ALA A 264 19.71 7.99 -9.94
C ALA A 264 19.61 9.53 -10.06
N ASP A 265 20.21 10.13 -11.09
CA ASP A 265 20.23 11.59 -11.31
C ASP A 265 19.07 12.11 -12.17
N CYS A 266 18.05 11.27 -12.37
CA CYS A 266 16.92 11.54 -13.24
C CYS A 266 15.58 11.36 -12.50
N LEU A 267 14.63 12.23 -12.84
CA LEU A 267 13.24 12.17 -12.40
C LEU A 267 12.32 11.91 -13.60
N SER A 268 11.37 10.99 -13.45
CA SER A 268 10.29 10.76 -14.42
C SER A 268 9.01 11.41 -13.95
N VAL A 269 8.29 12.07 -14.86
CA VAL A 269 6.99 12.67 -14.56
C VAL A 269 5.93 11.58 -14.36
N SER A 270 5.38 11.47 -13.14
CA SER A 270 4.30 10.53 -12.85
C SER A 270 2.94 11.10 -13.24
N ASP A 271 2.63 12.32 -12.80
CA ASP A 271 1.44 13.07 -13.26
C ASP A 271 1.57 14.56 -12.96
N PHE A 272 0.73 15.37 -13.59
CA PHE A 272 0.72 16.83 -13.40
C PHE A 272 -0.68 17.45 -13.56
N PHE A 273 -0.82 18.65 -13.04
CA PHE A 273 -1.95 19.56 -13.20
C PHE A 273 -1.44 20.91 -13.71
N SER A 274 -2.16 21.54 -14.63
CA SER A 274 -1.84 22.88 -15.11
C SER A 274 -3.10 23.61 -15.57
N ASP A 275 -3.23 24.87 -15.17
CA ASP A 275 -4.27 25.78 -15.67
C ASP A 275 -4.00 26.27 -17.10
N SER A 276 -2.79 26.06 -17.62
CA SER A 276 -2.35 26.53 -18.93
C SER A 276 -1.69 25.41 -19.74
N PRO A 277 -1.65 25.49 -21.08
CA PRO A 277 -0.90 24.52 -21.88
C PRO A 277 0.57 24.50 -21.46
N CYS A 278 1.09 23.32 -21.13
CA CYS A 278 2.48 23.15 -20.71
C CYS A 278 3.19 22.08 -21.55
N ASN A 279 4.53 22.15 -21.61
CA ASN A 279 5.37 21.24 -22.41
C ASN A 279 5.74 19.94 -21.68
N ILE A 280 5.08 19.64 -20.55
CA ILE A 280 5.36 18.46 -19.75
C ILE A 280 4.59 17.26 -20.30
N VAL A 281 5.30 16.13 -20.38
CA VAL A 281 4.76 14.87 -20.88
C VAL A 281 4.92 13.81 -19.82
N LYS A 282 3.83 13.11 -19.51
CA LYS A 282 3.80 11.98 -18.56
C LYS A 282 4.78 10.88 -19.01
N GLY A 283 5.53 10.32 -18.08
CA GLY A 283 6.57 9.32 -18.32
C GLY A 283 7.90 9.85 -18.86
N ARG A 284 7.96 11.13 -19.30
CA ARG A 284 9.22 11.73 -19.75
C ARG A 284 10.17 11.92 -18.57
N THR A 285 11.46 11.68 -18.82
CA THR A 285 12.52 11.73 -17.82
C THR A 285 13.39 12.97 -18.02
N TYR A 286 13.74 13.63 -16.92
CA TYR A 286 14.57 14.83 -16.88
C TYR A 286 15.70 14.66 -15.87
N THR A 287 16.88 15.20 -16.16
CA THR A 287 17.94 15.30 -15.16
C THR A 287 17.67 16.49 -14.24
N PHE A 288 17.88 16.30 -12.94
CA PHE A 288 17.71 17.37 -11.96
C PHE A 288 19.05 17.97 -11.50
N ARG A 289 20.20 17.57 -12.06
CA ARG A 289 21.49 18.15 -11.68
C ARG A 289 21.54 19.67 -11.90
N GLY A 290 22.05 20.39 -10.91
CA GLY A 290 22.16 21.84 -10.90
C GLY A 290 20.83 22.58 -10.73
N SER A 291 19.72 21.86 -10.50
CA SER A 291 18.40 22.46 -10.35
C SER A 291 18.06 22.80 -8.90
N ILE A 292 17.02 23.60 -8.73
CA ILE A 292 16.40 23.84 -7.42
C ILE A 292 15.90 22.52 -6.82
N VAL A 293 15.37 21.63 -7.66
CA VAL A 293 14.90 20.30 -7.27
C VAL A 293 16.02 19.47 -6.62
N GLU A 294 17.25 19.50 -7.14
CA GLU A 294 18.40 18.81 -6.51
C GLU A 294 18.66 19.33 -5.10
N THR A 295 18.57 20.64 -4.91
CA THR A 295 18.83 21.28 -3.62
C THR A 295 17.78 20.84 -2.60
N THR A 296 16.50 20.80 -2.99
CA THR A 296 15.41 20.29 -2.13
C THR A 296 15.62 18.82 -1.78
N LEU A 297 15.96 17.98 -2.76
CA LEU A 297 16.20 16.56 -2.53
C LEU A 297 17.38 16.33 -1.57
N LYS A 298 18.46 17.11 -1.68
CA LYS A 298 19.61 17.04 -0.75
C LYS A 298 19.30 17.53 0.66
N GLN A 299 18.44 18.55 0.79
CA GLN A 299 18.06 19.11 2.09
C GLN A 299 16.98 18.29 2.80
N GLU A 300 16.33 17.36 2.10
CA GLU A 300 15.30 16.45 2.63
C GLU A 300 14.15 17.14 3.37
N THR A 301 13.88 18.41 3.03
CA THR A 301 12.84 19.23 3.66
C THR A 301 12.03 19.97 2.61
N THR A 302 10.78 20.25 2.93
CA THR A 302 9.93 21.09 2.07
C THR A 302 10.53 22.49 2.00
N LEU A 303 10.65 23.03 0.79
CA LEU A 303 11.15 24.38 0.53
C LEU A 303 10.07 25.24 -0.13
N VAL A 304 9.98 26.49 0.30
CA VAL A 304 9.19 27.53 -0.36
C VAL A 304 10.18 28.56 -0.89
N ILE A 305 10.06 28.90 -2.16
CA ILE A 305 10.90 29.91 -2.82
C ILE A 305 9.99 31.01 -3.32
N ASP A 306 10.23 32.21 -2.82
CA ASP A 306 9.43 33.40 -3.10
C ASP A 306 10.29 34.67 -2.92
N PRO A 307 10.61 35.41 -4.00
CA PRO A 307 10.28 35.12 -5.40
C PRO A 307 11.18 34.05 -6.02
N VAL A 308 10.67 33.34 -7.03
CA VAL A 308 11.46 32.43 -7.86
C VAL A 308 12.44 33.24 -8.71
N GLY A 309 13.73 32.94 -8.61
CA GLY A 309 14.78 33.60 -9.40
C GLY A 309 14.94 33.03 -10.81
N ASP A 310 15.90 33.57 -11.57
CA ASP A 310 16.24 33.10 -12.91
C ASP A 310 16.90 31.71 -12.83
N GLY A 311 16.12 30.65 -13.05
CA GLY A 311 16.59 29.26 -13.04
C GLY A 311 17.70 29.03 -14.08
N THR A 312 18.74 28.29 -13.70
CA THR A 312 19.90 28.04 -14.58
C THR A 312 19.87 26.66 -15.25
N SER A 313 19.06 25.73 -14.74
CA SER A 313 18.95 24.37 -15.28
C SER A 313 17.76 24.23 -16.25
N ALA A 314 17.86 23.27 -17.17
CA ALA A 314 16.77 22.95 -18.11
C ALA A 314 15.48 22.51 -17.38
N LEU A 315 15.60 21.87 -16.21
CA LEU A 315 14.45 21.46 -15.42
C LEU A 315 13.78 22.66 -14.75
N ASP A 316 14.56 23.61 -14.20
CA ASP A 316 14.01 24.84 -13.62
C ASP A 316 13.29 25.69 -14.68
N GLN A 317 13.82 25.71 -15.91
CA GLN A 317 13.20 26.42 -17.01
C GLN A 317 11.80 25.87 -17.32
N ILE A 318 11.66 24.54 -17.38
CA ILE A 318 10.37 23.88 -17.68
C ILE A 318 9.38 24.01 -16.51
N LEU A 319 9.85 23.81 -15.28
CA LEU A 319 8.99 23.76 -14.09
C LEU A 319 8.57 25.14 -13.60
N PHE A 320 9.40 26.17 -13.76
CA PHE A 320 9.16 27.48 -13.15
C PHE A 320 9.05 28.60 -14.19
N ILE A 321 10.04 28.73 -15.06
CA ILE A 321 10.12 29.88 -15.98
C ILE A 321 9.06 29.80 -17.08
N ASP A 322 8.95 28.67 -17.76
CA ASP A 322 7.94 28.42 -18.80
C ASP A 322 6.50 28.48 -18.25
N GLN A 323 6.33 28.25 -16.94
CA GLN A 323 5.04 28.37 -16.25
C GLN A 323 4.74 29.79 -15.74
N GLY A 324 5.71 30.71 -15.83
CA GLY A 324 5.59 32.07 -15.29
C GLY A 324 5.51 32.12 -13.76
N ALA A 325 6.09 31.13 -13.07
CA ALA A 325 6.03 31.02 -11.62
C ALA A 325 6.74 32.18 -10.93
N LYS A 326 6.05 32.85 -10.00
CA LYS A 326 6.65 33.84 -9.08
C LYS A 326 6.95 33.26 -7.71
N SER A 327 6.20 32.25 -7.28
CA SER A 327 6.49 31.48 -6.08
C SER A 327 6.38 29.98 -6.38
N CYS A 328 7.12 29.16 -5.64
CA CYS A 328 6.99 27.72 -5.71
C CYS A 328 7.19 27.04 -4.35
N LEU A 329 6.57 25.87 -4.21
CA LEU A 329 6.73 24.97 -3.09
C LEU A 329 7.22 23.62 -3.62
N LEU A 330 8.32 23.13 -3.06
CA LEU A 330 8.92 21.85 -3.40
C LEU A 330 8.88 20.95 -2.17
N ALA A 331 8.15 19.84 -2.22
CA ALA A 331 8.03 18.89 -1.13
C ALA A 331 8.62 17.53 -1.55
N PRO A 332 9.73 17.07 -0.94
CA PRO A 332 10.30 15.77 -1.27
C PRO A 332 9.35 14.64 -0.84
N LEU A 333 9.23 13.62 -1.68
CA LEU A 333 8.48 12.41 -1.38
C LEU A 333 9.38 11.46 -0.58
N LYS A 334 9.34 11.57 0.74
CA LYS A 334 10.25 10.87 1.67
C LYS A 334 9.52 9.82 2.51
N LEU A 335 10.16 8.67 2.67
CA LEU A 335 9.80 7.65 3.64
C LEU A 335 11.06 7.22 4.42
N GLY A 336 11.10 7.49 5.72
CA GLY A 336 12.30 7.23 6.52
C GLY A 336 13.49 8.09 6.06
N SER A 337 14.59 7.46 5.65
CA SER A 337 15.78 8.13 5.08
C SER A 337 15.81 8.10 3.54
N GLN A 338 14.80 7.51 2.90
CA GLN A 338 14.78 7.31 1.46
C GLN A 338 13.84 8.30 0.79
N ILE A 339 14.29 8.88 -0.33
CA ILE A 339 13.50 9.79 -1.15
C ILE A 339 13.12 9.06 -2.43
N TYR A 340 11.84 9.12 -2.76
CA TYR A 340 11.26 8.44 -3.91
C TYR A 340 10.95 9.39 -5.07
N GLY A 341 10.89 10.69 -4.78
CA GLY A 341 10.49 11.70 -5.76
C GLY A 341 10.29 13.07 -5.14
N ILE A 342 9.55 13.92 -5.84
CA ILE A 342 9.22 15.28 -5.42
C ILE A 342 7.85 15.70 -5.92
N LEU A 343 7.12 16.42 -5.09
CA LEU A 343 5.94 17.20 -5.43
C LEU A 343 6.35 18.66 -5.59
N VAL A 344 6.03 19.26 -6.74
CA VAL A 344 6.31 20.67 -7.03
C VAL A 344 5.00 21.37 -7.31
N LEU A 345 4.74 22.48 -6.62
CA LEU A 345 3.60 23.38 -6.84
C LEU A 345 4.13 24.77 -7.14
N THR A 346 3.50 25.47 -8.08
CA THR A 346 3.94 26.79 -8.55
C THR A 346 2.76 27.74 -8.68
N GLY A 347 3.00 29.03 -8.41
CA GLY A 347 1.99 30.08 -8.51
C GLY A 347 2.56 31.36 -9.12
N LYS A 348 1.71 32.12 -9.82
CA LYS A 348 2.04 33.42 -10.43
C LYS A 348 1.99 34.59 -9.44
N GLN A 349 1.64 34.33 -8.18
CA GLN A 349 1.57 35.31 -7.09
C GLN A 349 2.62 35.00 -6.02
N THR A 350 3.12 36.03 -5.35
CA THR A 350 4.00 35.91 -4.19
C THR A 350 3.16 35.69 -2.91
N GLY A 351 3.71 35.01 -1.92
CA GLY A 351 3.10 34.75 -0.61
C GLY A 351 2.17 33.54 -0.54
N LEU A 352 1.91 32.86 -1.68
CA LEU A 352 0.87 31.82 -1.79
C LEU A 352 1.12 30.60 -0.88
N PHE A 353 2.38 30.24 -0.65
CA PHE A 353 2.76 28.95 -0.08
C PHE A 353 3.23 29.01 1.39
N ASN A 354 3.35 30.20 1.99
CA ASN A 354 3.98 30.37 3.31
C ASN A 354 3.21 29.67 4.43
N ASP A 355 1.88 29.75 4.42
CA ASP A 355 1.02 29.20 5.48
C ASP A 355 0.70 27.70 5.28
N VAL A 356 1.01 27.13 4.12
CA VAL A 356 0.63 25.76 3.74
C VAL A 356 1.82 24.82 3.59
N LYS A 357 3.05 25.30 3.86
CA LYS A 357 4.29 24.53 3.75
C LYS A 357 4.23 23.19 4.47
N ASP A 358 3.81 23.21 5.74
CA ASP A 358 3.77 22.01 6.59
C ASP A 358 2.67 21.04 6.16
N LEU A 359 1.51 21.59 5.73
CA LEU A 359 0.40 20.80 5.21
C LEU A 359 0.80 20.04 3.94
N VAL A 360 1.40 20.72 2.96
CA VAL A 360 1.85 20.08 1.72
C VAL A 360 2.99 19.09 1.99
N GLY A 361 3.90 19.40 2.91
CA GLY A 361 4.92 18.45 3.36
C GLY A 361 4.33 17.16 3.95
N TRP A 362 3.28 17.28 4.77
CA TRP A 362 2.57 16.13 5.31
C TRP A 362 1.88 15.31 4.20
N ILE A 363 1.25 15.96 3.23
CA ILE A 363 0.64 15.30 2.07
C ILE A 363 1.70 14.56 1.24
N ALA A 364 2.85 15.18 0.98
CA ALA A 364 3.96 14.57 0.24
C ALA A 364 4.48 13.29 0.93
N ASN A 365 4.65 13.31 2.25
CA ASN A 365 5.04 12.13 3.02
C ASN A 365 3.95 11.04 2.99
N GLY A 366 2.68 11.42 3.13
CA GLY A 366 1.55 10.49 3.02
C GLY A 366 1.46 9.84 1.64
N LEU A 367 1.66 10.62 0.57
CA LEU A 367 1.72 10.12 -0.79
C LEU A 367 2.87 9.12 -0.96
N SER A 368 4.05 9.43 -0.42
CA SER A 368 5.22 8.54 -0.46
C SER A 368 4.92 7.16 0.15
N LEU A 369 4.26 7.14 1.32
CA LEU A 369 3.85 5.91 1.97
C LEU A 369 2.88 5.09 1.12
N VAL A 370 1.90 5.74 0.49
CA VAL A 370 0.90 5.06 -0.33
C VAL A 370 1.51 4.50 -1.61
N LEU A 371 2.39 5.24 -2.27
CA LEU A 371 3.09 4.79 -3.47
C LEU A 371 3.96 3.56 -3.17
N GLU A 372 4.74 3.60 -2.08
CA GLU A 372 5.57 2.46 -1.68
C GLU A 372 4.72 1.24 -1.29
N ARG A 373 3.62 1.46 -0.55
CA ARG A 373 2.67 0.38 -0.23
C ARG A 373 2.13 -0.28 -1.50
N ASN A 374 1.71 0.50 -2.48
CA ASN A 374 1.14 -0.02 -3.72
C ASN A 374 2.19 -0.80 -4.53
N ARG A 375 3.44 -0.28 -4.59
CA ARG A 375 4.57 -0.98 -5.22
C ARG A 375 4.88 -2.32 -4.55
N LEU A 376 5.00 -2.34 -3.22
CA LEU A 376 5.24 -3.56 -2.46
C LEU A 376 4.09 -4.56 -2.61
N SER A 377 2.84 -4.08 -2.61
CA SER A 377 1.67 -4.93 -2.83
C SER A 377 1.71 -5.58 -4.22
N ALA A 378 2.01 -4.81 -5.26
CA ALA A 378 2.15 -5.35 -6.61
C ALA A 378 3.28 -6.39 -6.71
N ALA A 379 4.43 -6.14 -6.07
CA ALA A 379 5.54 -7.10 -6.00
C ALA A 379 5.14 -8.41 -5.29
N VAL A 380 4.42 -8.32 -4.17
CA VAL A 380 3.91 -9.49 -3.43
C VAL A 380 2.89 -10.27 -4.26
N VAL A 381 1.96 -9.58 -4.95
CA VAL A 381 0.97 -10.23 -5.82
C VAL A 381 1.68 -10.99 -6.94
N LYS A 382 2.66 -10.36 -7.61
CA LYS A 382 3.47 -11.01 -8.66
C LYS A 382 4.18 -12.24 -8.11
N ARG A 383 4.85 -12.14 -6.95
CA ARG A 383 5.57 -13.26 -6.34
C ARG A 383 4.65 -14.40 -5.94
N ASN A 384 3.44 -14.10 -5.44
CA ASN A 384 2.44 -15.11 -5.11
C ASN A 384 1.89 -15.82 -6.35
N GLN A 385 1.75 -15.12 -7.48
CA GLN A 385 1.38 -15.74 -8.76
C GLN A 385 2.47 -16.73 -9.21
N GLU A 386 3.75 -16.32 -9.18
CA GLU A 386 4.89 -17.19 -9.52
C GLU A 386 4.91 -18.45 -8.65
N LEU A 387 4.82 -18.31 -7.32
CA LEU A 387 4.77 -19.44 -6.38
C LEU A 387 3.52 -20.32 -6.59
N GLY A 388 2.38 -19.71 -6.91
CA GLY A 388 1.14 -20.41 -7.23
C GLY A 388 1.31 -21.35 -8.40
N THR A 389 1.96 -20.90 -9.47
CA THR A 389 2.25 -21.73 -10.64
C THR A 389 3.22 -22.85 -10.33
N ILE A 390 4.31 -22.59 -9.59
CA ILE A 390 5.25 -23.65 -9.15
C ILE A 390 4.49 -24.74 -8.38
N ARG A 391 3.60 -24.35 -7.47
CA ARG A 391 2.79 -25.30 -6.68
C ARG A 391 1.84 -26.12 -7.56
N GLN A 392 1.21 -25.51 -8.56
CA GLN A 392 0.36 -26.22 -9.51
C GLN A 392 1.15 -27.22 -10.35
N ILE A 393 2.32 -26.83 -10.86
CA ILE A 393 3.24 -27.70 -11.57
C ILE A 393 3.63 -28.89 -10.69
N GLY A 394 4.10 -28.63 -9.47
CA GLY A 394 4.51 -29.67 -8.54
C GLY A 394 3.38 -30.65 -8.20
N SER A 395 2.15 -30.15 -8.01
CA SER A 395 0.98 -30.99 -7.72
C SER A 395 0.54 -31.85 -8.92
N ALA A 396 0.54 -31.29 -10.13
CA ALA A 396 0.23 -32.04 -11.36
C ALA A 396 1.26 -33.15 -11.61
N LEU A 397 2.54 -32.84 -11.39
CA LEU A 397 3.65 -33.79 -11.50
C LEU A 397 3.60 -34.90 -10.45
N ALA A 398 3.21 -34.58 -9.21
CA ALA A 398 3.10 -35.55 -8.13
C ALA A 398 1.90 -36.51 -8.28
N SER A 399 0.81 -36.08 -8.93
CA SER A 399 -0.45 -36.84 -8.99
C SER A 399 -0.59 -37.76 -10.21
N SER A 400 0.19 -37.53 -11.28
CA SER A 400 0.04 -38.25 -12.55
C SER A 400 1.12 -39.31 -12.76
N THR A 401 0.89 -40.51 -12.22
CA THR A 401 1.83 -41.65 -12.36
C THR A 401 1.76 -42.33 -13.74
N PHE A 402 0.69 -42.14 -14.51
CA PHE A 402 0.40 -42.98 -15.70
C PHE A 402 0.54 -42.30 -17.08
N ASP A 403 0.64 -40.96 -17.16
CA ASP A 403 0.73 -40.27 -18.45
C ASP A 403 1.70 -39.08 -18.39
N ILE A 404 2.97 -39.40 -18.12
CA ILE A 404 4.06 -38.41 -17.99
C ILE A 404 4.13 -37.48 -19.20
N SER A 405 3.85 -37.97 -20.41
CA SER A 405 3.87 -37.17 -21.63
C SER A 405 2.85 -36.03 -21.63
N LYS A 406 1.62 -36.29 -21.14
CA LYS A 406 0.60 -35.24 -21.00
C LYS A 406 0.98 -34.21 -19.94
N VAL A 407 1.55 -34.68 -18.83
CA VAL A 407 1.95 -33.79 -17.72
C VAL A 407 3.09 -32.89 -18.17
N LEU A 408 4.11 -33.42 -18.83
CA LEU A 408 5.22 -32.62 -19.36
C LEU A 408 4.74 -31.58 -20.38
N LYS A 409 3.76 -31.93 -21.23
CA LYS A 409 3.13 -30.96 -22.14
C LYS A 409 2.46 -29.83 -21.37
N TYR A 410 1.65 -30.17 -20.38
CA TYR A 410 1.00 -29.19 -19.50
C TYR A 410 2.02 -28.32 -18.75
N THR A 411 3.12 -28.91 -18.26
CA THR A 411 4.22 -28.18 -17.62
C THR A 411 4.88 -27.19 -18.58
N MET A 412 5.17 -27.60 -19.81
CA MET A 412 5.76 -26.72 -20.82
C MET A 412 4.81 -25.58 -21.23
N ASP A 413 3.51 -25.85 -21.31
CA ASP A 413 2.50 -24.81 -21.58
C ASP A 413 2.44 -23.77 -20.43
N MET A 414 2.57 -24.19 -19.17
CA MET A 414 2.67 -23.26 -18.03
C MET A 414 3.98 -22.48 -18.01
N ILE A 415 5.11 -23.12 -18.34
CA ILE A 415 6.42 -22.43 -18.45
C ILE A 415 6.34 -21.29 -19.46
N ARG A 416 5.69 -21.54 -20.61
CA ARG A 416 5.46 -20.52 -21.65
C ARG A 416 4.78 -19.27 -21.10
N GLU A 417 3.73 -19.46 -20.30
CA GLU A 417 2.94 -18.35 -19.75
C GLU A 417 3.68 -17.60 -18.64
N VAL A 418 4.33 -18.30 -17.71
CA VAL A 418 4.97 -17.64 -16.55
C VAL A 418 6.29 -16.97 -16.93
N ILE A 419 7.11 -17.62 -17.76
CA ILE A 419 8.38 -17.03 -18.22
C ILE A 419 8.14 -16.09 -19.40
N ASN A 420 6.96 -16.11 -20.05
CA ASN A 420 6.60 -15.25 -21.17
C ASN A 420 7.61 -15.34 -22.33
N VAL A 421 7.65 -16.51 -22.96
CA VAL A 421 8.62 -16.88 -24.01
C VAL A 421 7.93 -17.32 -25.29
N GLU A 422 8.59 -17.14 -26.43
CA GLU A 422 8.03 -17.49 -27.73
C GLU A 422 8.00 -19.00 -27.98
N ALA A 423 9.08 -19.70 -27.61
CA ALA A 423 9.24 -21.12 -27.87
C ALA A 423 9.98 -21.82 -26.71
N GLY A 424 9.91 -23.14 -26.68
CA GLY A 424 10.63 -23.93 -25.68
C GLY A 424 10.58 -25.42 -25.94
N SER A 425 11.56 -26.14 -25.41
CA SER A 425 11.69 -27.58 -25.54
C SER A 425 12.22 -28.23 -24.27
N LEU A 426 11.80 -29.47 -24.05
CA LEU A 426 12.32 -30.37 -23.02
C LEU A 426 12.97 -31.54 -23.73
N LEU A 427 14.24 -31.78 -23.41
CA LEU A 427 15.03 -32.86 -24.02
C LEU A 427 15.45 -33.87 -22.96
N PHE A 428 15.31 -35.16 -23.25
CA PHE A 428 15.88 -36.25 -22.45
C PHE A 428 17.27 -36.61 -22.92
N LEU A 429 18.15 -36.95 -21.97
CA LEU A 429 19.48 -37.45 -22.25
C LEU A 429 19.45 -38.98 -22.36
N GLU A 430 19.67 -39.52 -23.56
CA GLU A 430 19.81 -40.95 -23.82
C GLU A 430 21.26 -41.25 -24.26
N GLY A 431 22.02 -41.92 -23.38
CA GLY A 431 23.43 -42.19 -23.65
C GLY A 431 24.23 -40.89 -23.73
N ASN A 432 24.64 -40.50 -24.94
CA ASN A 432 25.45 -39.30 -25.20
C ASN A 432 24.73 -38.27 -26.09
N GLU A 433 23.41 -38.43 -26.26
CA GLU A 433 22.58 -37.63 -27.16
C GLU A 433 21.29 -37.16 -26.48
N LEU A 434 20.86 -35.95 -26.82
CA LEU A 434 19.61 -35.36 -26.38
C LEU A 434 18.50 -35.61 -27.41
N GLU A 435 17.35 -36.07 -26.92
CA GLU A 435 16.11 -36.26 -27.68
C GLU A 435 15.03 -35.29 -27.20
N ILE A 436 14.38 -34.59 -28.14
CA ILE A 436 13.23 -33.74 -27.81
C ILE A 436 12.03 -34.60 -27.40
N ALA A 437 11.62 -34.46 -26.14
CA ALA A 437 10.46 -35.13 -25.59
C ALA A 437 9.18 -34.31 -25.81
N VAL A 438 9.24 -33.02 -25.52
CA VAL A 438 8.12 -32.06 -25.62
C VAL A 438 8.66 -30.73 -26.13
N ALA A 439 7.90 -30.05 -26.98
CA ALA A 439 8.19 -28.66 -27.35
C ALA A 439 6.88 -27.91 -27.65
N PHE A 440 6.93 -26.59 -27.61
CA PHE A 440 5.87 -25.72 -28.12
C PHE A 440 6.46 -24.70 -29.08
N ASN A 441 5.68 -24.30 -30.08
CA ASN A 441 6.07 -23.38 -31.16
C ASN A 441 7.34 -23.77 -31.96
N ILE A 442 7.82 -25.00 -31.79
CA ILE A 442 8.90 -25.62 -32.58
C ILE A 442 8.31 -26.80 -33.35
N LYS A 443 8.69 -26.98 -34.64
CA LYS A 443 8.16 -28.05 -35.49
C LYS A 443 8.71 -29.43 -35.10
N ILE A 444 8.12 -30.07 -34.07
CA ILE A 444 8.53 -31.39 -33.54
C ILE A 444 8.57 -32.49 -34.61
N LYS A 445 7.62 -32.49 -35.57
CA LYS A 445 7.55 -33.54 -36.60
C LYS A 445 8.77 -33.55 -37.53
N ALA A 446 9.39 -32.41 -37.77
CA ALA A 446 10.63 -32.30 -38.55
C ALA A 446 11.87 -32.71 -37.74
N MET A 447 11.78 -32.63 -36.40
CA MET A 447 12.90 -32.81 -35.48
C MET A 447 12.92 -34.17 -34.74
N LYS A 448 11.91 -35.02 -34.93
CA LYS A 448 11.78 -36.32 -34.23
C LYS A 448 12.95 -37.30 -34.42
N LYS A 449 13.77 -37.15 -35.46
CA LYS A 449 14.98 -37.96 -35.72
C LYS A 449 16.28 -37.21 -35.42
N PHE A 450 16.19 -35.95 -35.01
CA PHE A 450 17.35 -35.14 -34.70
C PHE A 450 17.82 -35.46 -33.28
N ARG A 451 19.10 -35.81 -33.16
CA ARG A 451 19.77 -36.12 -31.90
C ARG A 451 20.90 -35.11 -31.73
N LEU A 452 20.90 -34.39 -30.62
CA LEU A 452 21.92 -33.39 -30.32
C LEU A 452 23.00 -34.01 -29.43
N LYS A 453 24.27 -33.95 -29.82
CA LYS A 453 25.34 -34.56 -29.00
C LYS A 453 25.61 -33.73 -27.75
N LEU A 454 26.08 -34.38 -26.69
CA LEU A 454 26.60 -33.69 -25.51
C LEU A 454 27.70 -32.67 -25.90
N GLY A 455 27.62 -31.47 -25.35
CA GLY A 455 28.48 -30.34 -25.65
C GLY A 455 28.13 -29.55 -26.92
N GLN A 456 27.16 -30.01 -27.73
CA GLN A 456 26.76 -29.34 -28.97
C GLN A 456 25.55 -28.42 -28.74
N GLY A 457 25.65 -27.16 -29.15
CA GLY A 457 24.58 -26.19 -28.92
C GLY A 457 24.41 -25.83 -27.43
N ILE A 458 23.45 -24.95 -27.15
CA ILE A 458 23.18 -24.44 -25.79
C ILE A 458 22.69 -25.59 -24.90
N ALA A 459 21.66 -26.32 -25.34
CA ALA A 459 21.14 -27.50 -24.66
C ALA A 459 22.21 -28.59 -24.42
N GLY A 460 23.07 -28.89 -25.40
CA GLY A 460 24.12 -29.89 -25.24
C GLY A 460 25.23 -29.45 -24.29
N TYR A 461 25.58 -28.16 -24.28
CA TYR A 461 26.53 -27.59 -23.32
C TYR A 461 26.02 -27.71 -21.88
N VAL A 462 24.76 -27.30 -21.64
CA VAL A 462 24.10 -27.43 -20.33
C VAL A 462 24.03 -28.89 -19.90
N ALA A 463 23.70 -29.80 -20.82
CA ALA A 463 23.64 -31.22 -20.52
C ALA A 463 25.01 -31.81 -20.12
N ALA A 464 26.10 -31.30 -20.69
CA ALA A 464 27.45 -31.77 -20.43
C ALA A 464 28.02 -31.27 -19.10
N ARG A 465 27.70 -30.03 -18.71
CA ARG A 465 28.23 -29.42 -17.47
C ARG A 465 27.29 -29.57 -16.27
N GLY A 466 25.99 -29.71 -16.51
CA GLY A 466 24.99 -29.68 -15.44
C GLY A 466 24.82 -28.30 -14.82
N GLU A 467 25.13 -27.23 -15.57
CA GLU A 467 25.03 -25.83 -15.13
C GLU A 467 24.08 -25.07 -16.07
N ALA A 468 23.21 -24.25 -15.51
CA ALA A 468 22.30 -23.40 -16.29
C ALA A 468 23.06 -22.31 -17.06
N ILE A 469 22.49 -21.85 -18.17
CA ILE A 469 23.06 -20.75 -18.96
C ILE A 469 21.96 -19.80 -19.46
N ILE A 470 22.24 -18.50 -19.35
CA ILE A 470 21.48 -17.42 -19.97
C ILE A 470 22.26 -16.91 -21.18
N VAL A 471 21.60 -16.83 -22.33
CA VAL A 471 22.12 -16.26 -23.57
C VAL A 471 21.12 -15.22 -24.08
N ASN A 472 21.36 -13.93 -23.80
CA ASN A 472 20.47 -12.85 -24.25
C ASN A 472 20.71 -12.43 -25.71
N ASP A 473 21.81 -12.88 -26.31
CA ASP A 473 22.17 -12.63 -27.71
C ASP A 473 22.90 -13.87 -28.27
N THR A 474 22.20 -14.63 -29.13
CA THR A 474 22.72 -15.85 -29.74
C THR A 474 23.83 -15.61 -30.76
N GLU A 475 23.85 -14.47 -31.46
CA GLU A 475 24.89 -14.14 -32.44
C GLU A 475 26.26 -13.99 -31.79
N LYS A 476 26.28 -13.54 -30.52
CA LYS A 476 27.50 -13.39 -29.72
C LYS A 476 27.91 -14.65 -28.95
N SER A 477 27.10 -15.71 -28.99
CA SER A 477 27.32 -16.91 -28.17
C SER A 477 28.13 -17.97 -28.91
N SER A 478 29.26 -18.39 -28.33
CA SER A 478 30.04 -19.54 -28.82
C SER A 478 29.32 -20.87 -28.68
N HIS A 479 28.21 -20.91 -27.94
CA HIS A 479 27.42 -22.12 -27.68
C HIS A 479 26.19 -22.22 -28.59
N PHE A 480 25.93 -21.23 -29.44
CA PHE A 480 24.82 -21.29 -30.37
C PHE A 480 25.11 -22.26 -31.52
N PHE A 481 24.11 -23.06 -31.92
CA PHE A 481 24.25 -24.04 -33.00
C PHE A 481 23.19 -23.80 -34.10
N PRO A 482 23.51 -22.98 -35.13
CA PRO A 482 22.53 -22.47 -36.11
C PRO A 482 21.77 -23.54 -36.91
N VAL A 483 22.35 -24.74 -37.05
CA VAL A 483 21.74 -25.86 -37.80
C VAL A 483 20.39 -26.28 -37.19
N ILE A 484 20.17 -26.03 -35.90
CA ILE A 484 18.89 -26.30 -35.23
C ILE A 484 17.80 -25.34 -35.73
N ASP A 485 18.12 -24.06 -35.88
CA ASP A 485 17.20 -23.03 -36.37
C ASP A 485 16.81 -23.28 -37.82
N GLU A 486 17.79 -23.63 -38.68
CA GLU A 486 17.54 -23.98 -40.09
C GLU A 486 16.57 -25.16 -40.24
N LYS A 487 16.69 -26.19 -39.40
CA LYS A 487 15.84 -27.38 -39.45
C LYS A 487 14.49 -27.19 -38.77
N SER A 488 14.44 -26.40 -37.70
CA SER A 488 13.22 -26.12 -36.97
C SER A 488 12.35 -25.06 -37.67
N GLY A 489 12.97 -24.18 -38.47
CA GLY A 489 12.34 -23.00 -39.06
C GLY A 489 12.01 -21.92 -38.04
N PHE A 490 12.69 -21.92 -36.90
CA PHE A 490 12.56 -20.96 -35.81
C PHE A 490 13.86 -20.16 -35.69
N ALA A 491 13.77 -18.84 -35.48
CA ALA A 491 14.94 -17.98 -35.32
C ALA A 491 15.14 -17.66 -33.84
N THR A 492 16.23 -18.15 -33.27
CA THR A 492 16.57 -17.98 -31.87
C THR A 492 17.42 -16.73 -31.68
N ILE A 493 16.92 -15.77 -30.91
CA ILE A 493 17.56 -14.50 -30.56
C ILE A 493 18.15 -14.58 -29.14
N SER A 494 17.38 -15.17 -28.21
CA SER A 494 17.80 -15.39 -26.83
C SER A 494 17.37 -16.77 -26.35
N ALA A 495 18.11 -17.33 -25.40
CA ALA A 495 17.85 -18.65 -24.83
C ALA A 495 18.19 -18.69 -23.33
N LEU A 496 17.35 -19.36 -22.56
CA LEU A 496 17.63 -19.78 -21.19
C LEU A 496 17.50 -21.30 -21.14
N CYS A 497 18.55 -21.99 -20.69
CA CYS A 497 18.56 -23.44 -20.62
C CYS A 497 19.04 -23.91 -19.24
N VAL A 498 18.30 -24.84 -18.64
CA VAL A 498 18.58 -25.40 -17.31
C VAL A 498 18.66 -26.93 -17.36
N PRO A 499 19.54 -27.55 -16.57
CA PRO A 499 19.64 -28.99 -16.46
C PRO A 499 18.53 -29.58 -15.60
N MET A 500 18.06 -30.75 -15.99
CA MET A 500 17.26 -31.65 -15.16
C MET A 500 18.18 -32.67 -14.52
N ILE A 501 18.29 -32.66 -13.20
CA ILE A 501 19.24 -33.47 -12.43
C ILE A 501 18.49 -34.44 -11.53
N SER A 502 18.79 -35.73 -11.65
CA SER A 502 18.33 -36.79 -10.75
C SER A 502 19.54 -37.54 -10.19
N GLN A 503 19.59 -37.71 -8.85
CA GLN A 503 20.68 -38.41 -8.15
C GLN A 503 22.11 -37.95 -8.56
N GLY A 504 22.29 -36.65 -8.78
CA GLY A 504 23.56 -36.06 -9.19
C GLY A 504 23.96 -36.28 -10.64
N ARG A 505 23.05 -36.80 -11.49
CA ARG A 505 23.27 -36.98 -12.94
C ARG A 505 22.27 -36.16 -13.72
N VAL A 506 22.73 -35.58 -14.83
CA VAL A 506 21.84 -34.91 -15.78
C VAL A 506 21.01 -35.98 -16.51
N ILE A 507 19.69 -35.88 -16.43
CA ILE A 507 18.74 -36.76 -17.13
C ILE A 507 18.09 -36.08 -18.35
N GLY A 508 18.30 -34.78 -18.50
CA GLY A 508 17.74 -33.98 -19.57
C GLY A 508 17.98 -32.49 -19.37
N VAL A 509 17.41 -31.67 -20.22
CA VAL A 509 17.45 -30.20 -20.11
C VAL A 509 16.10 -29.60 -20.50
N ILE A 510 15.80 -28.43 -19.92
CA ILE A 510 14.67 -27.59 -20.35
C ILE A 510 15.27 -26.32 -20.95
N GLU A 511 14.80 -25.97 -22.13
CA GLU A 511 15.24 -24.80 -22.90
C GLU A 511 14.02 -23.94 -23.24
N VAL A 512 14.13 -22.64 -23.01
CA VAL A 512 13.15 -21.64 -23.43
C VAL A 512 13.83 -20.56 -24.27
N LEU A 513 13.14 -20.11 -25.31
CA LEU A 513 13.69 -19.29 -26.38
C LEU A 513 12.87 -18.01 -26.56
N ASN A 514 13.57 -16.92 -26.87
CA ASN A 514 13.05 -15.59 -27.16
C ASN A 514 12.10 -15.07 -26.07
N LYS A 515 12.68 -14.47 -25.02
CA LYS A 515 11.90 -13.75 -24.00
C LYS A 515 11.09 -12.63 -24.65
N ILE A 516 9.79 -12.60 -24.38
CA ILE A 516 8.89 -11.56 -24.87
C ILE A 516 8.95 -10.37 -23.90
N ASN A 517 9.19 -9.17 -24.45
CA ASN A 517 9.30 -7.90 -23.70
C ASN A 517 10.45 -7.82 -22.67
N GLY A 518 11.64 -8.31 -23.02
CA GLY A 518 12.83 -8.13 -22.19
C GLY A 518 13.95 -9.13 -22.47
N GLU A 519 14.91 -9.17 -21.55
CA GLU A 519 16.00 -10.15 -21.52
C GLU A 519 15.76 -11.17 -20.40
N PHE A 520 16.38 -12.36 -20.49
CA PHE A 520 16.34 -13.33 -19.41
C PHE A 520 17.16 -12.85 -18.22
N SER A 521 16.58 -12.94 -17.03
CA SER A 521 17.21 -12.57 -15.76
C SER A 521 17.64 -13.79 -14.95
N ILE A 522 18.38 -13.55 -13.86
CA ILE A 522 18.71 -14.58 -12.87
C ILE A 522 17.44 -15.13 -12.21
N ASP A 523 16.43 -14.30 -11.97
CA ASP A 523 15.14 -14.74 -11.42
C ASP A 523 14.42 -15.71 -12.36
N ASP A 524 14.49 -15.48 -13.68
CA ASP A 524 13.95 -16.42 -14.68
C ASP A 524 14.68 -17.77 -14.63
N GLN A 525 16.01 -17.74 -14.49
CA GLN A 525 16.83 -18.95 -14.35
C GLN A 525 16.45 -19.73 -13.08
N ASP A 526 16.35 -19.06 -11.93
CA ASP A 526 16.00 -19.69 -10.66
C ASP A 526 14.61 -20.31 -10.71
N LEU A 527 13.65 -19.60 -11.31
CA LEU A 527 12.29 -20.11 -11.53
C LEU A 527 12.29 -21.35 -12.42
N LEU A 528 12.96 -21.31 -13.58
CA LEU A 528 13.02 -22.44 -14.49
C LEU A 528 13.77 -23.63 -13.88
N GLN A 529 14.85 -23.38 -13.12
CA GLN A 529 15.61 -24.41 -12.41
C GLN A 529 14.77 -25.10 -11.32
N ALA A 530 13.94 -24.35 -10.59
CA ALA A 530 13.01 -24.92 -9.62
C ALA A 530 11.96 -25.83 -10.28
N ILE A 531 11.45 -25.42 -11.45
CA ILE A 531 10.54 -26.23 -12.25
C ILE A 531 11.26 -27.49 -12.77
N ALA A 532 12.47 -27.37 -13.32
CA ALA A 532 13.28 -28.48 -13.80
C ALA A 532 13.57 -29.51 -12.70
N THR A 533 13.82 -29.05 -11.47
CA THR A 533 14.01 -29.92 -10.30
C THR A 533 12.76 -30.73 -10.00
N SER A 534 11.59 -30.09 -10.01
CA SER A 534 10.29 -30.76 -9.79
C SER A 534 9.99 -31.78 -10.89
N VAL A 535 10.26 -31.44 -12.16
CA VAL A 535 10.13 -32.35 -13.30
C VAL A 535 11.06 -33.56 -13.14
N SER A 536 12.30 -33.34 -12.70
CA SER A 536 13.29 -34.40 -12.50
C SER A 536 12.83 -35.42 -11.45
N ILE A 537 12.31 -34.94 -10.31
CA ILE A 537 11.76 -35.78 -9.23
C ILE A 537 10.58 -36.61 -9.74
N ALA A 538 9.66 -35.98 -10.47
CA ALA A 538 8.46 -36.66 -10.98
C ALA A 538 8.80 -37.76 -12.00
N LEU A 539 9.79 -37.51 -12.86
CA LEU A 539 10.28 -38.50 -13.82
C LEU A 539 10.95 -39.68 -13.14
N GLU A 540 11.75 -39.43 -12.10
CA GLU A 540 12.37 -40.49 -11.31
C GLU A 540 11.29 -41.36 -10.65
N ASN A 541 10.29 -40.74 -10.03
CA ASN A 541 9.16 -41.45 -9.42
C ASN A 541 8.36 -42.27 -10.44
N ALA A 542 8.09 -41.70 -11.62
CA ALA A 542 7.40 -42.41 -12.70
C ALA A 542 8.22 -43.61 -13.23
N ARG A 543 9.55 -43.45 -13.34
CA ARG A 543 10.46 -44.53 -13.73
C ARG A 543 10.47 -45.66 -12.71
N LEU A 544 10.67 -45.34 -11.43
CA LEU A 544 10.68 -46.32 -10.33
C LEU A 544 9.35 -47.07 -10.23
N TYR A 545 8.24 -46.35 -10.42
CA TYR A 545 6.92 -46.97 -10.44
C TYR A 545 6.77 -47.95 -11.62
N LYS A 546 7.16 -47.55 -12.83
CA LYS A 546 7.11 -48.40 -14.02
C LYS A 546 7.97 -49.67 -13.88
N GLU A 547 9.15 -49.54 -13.28
CA GLU A 547 10.02 -50.68 -12.97
C GLU A 547 9.36 -51.64 -11.97
N THR A 548 8.78 -51.10 -10.89
CA THR A 548 8.04 -51.88 -9.90
C THR A 548 6.86 -52.63 -10.53
N VAL A 549 6.09 -51.97 -11.40
CA VAL A 549 4.96 -52.60 -12.13
C VAL A 549 5.47 -53.70 -13.06
N SER A 550 6.52 -53.44 -13.84
CA SER A 550 7.08 -54.42 -14.77
C SER A 550 7.64 -55.65 -14.04
N MET A 551 8.28 -55.47 -12.88
CA MET A 551 8.73 -56.56 -12.02
C MET A 551 7.54 -57.39 -11.51
N ALA A 552 6.47 -56.73 -11.05
CA ALA A 552 5.27 -57.41 -10.58
C ALA A 552 4.53 -58.18 -11.70
N GLU A 553 4.51 -57.64 -12.93
CA GLU A 553 3.99 -58.34 -14.10
C GLU A 553 4.84 -59.56 -14.45
N HIS A 554 6.17 -59.41 -14.47
CA HIS A 554 7.07 -60.53 -14.73
C HIS A 554 6.93 -61.64 -13.67
N GLU A 555 6.82 -61.28 -12.39
CA GLU A 555 6.57 -62.24 -11.32
C GLU A 555 5.22 -62.96 -11.51
N ARG A 556 4.17 -62.22 -11.88
CA ARG A 556 2.85 -62.82 -12.18
C ARG A 556 2.92 -63.78 -13.36
N ASP A 557 3.63 -63.43 -14.42
CA ASP A 557 3.77 -64.28 -15.60
C ASP A 557 4.53 -65.57 -15.28
N VAL A 558 5.63 -65.46 -14.53
CA VAL A 558 6.39 -66.61 -14.03
C VAL A 558 5.50 -67.49 -13.15
N ARG A 559 4.77 -66.90 -12.19
CA ARG A 559 3.84 -67.63 -11.32
C ARG A 559 2.75 -68.35 -12.12
N HIS A 560 2.17 -67.68 -13.12
CA HIS A 560 1.14 -68.24 -13.98
C HIS A 560 1.69 -69.37 -14.87
N MET A 561 2.96 -69.30 -15.28
CA MET A 561 3.62 -70.38 -16.02
C MET A 561 3.81 -71.62 -15.15
N PHE A 562 4.28 -71.47 -13.91
CA PHE A 562 4.48 -72.60 -12.99
C PHE A 562 3.16 -73.29 -12.60
N GLN A 563 2.06 -72.55 -12.44
CA GLN A 563 0.73 -73.12 -12.17
C GLN A 563 0.19 -74.02 -13.30
N LYS A 564 0.70 -73.91 -14.54
CA LYS A 564 0.33 -74.82 -15.63
C LYS A 564 0.96 -76.21 -15.52
N PHE A 565 2.09 -76.32 -14.82
CA PHE A 565 2.88 -77.56 -14.73
C PHE A 565 2.87 -78.21 -13.34
N VAL A 566 2.47 -77.46 -12.32
CA VAL A 566 2.41 -77.92 -10.92
C VAL A 566 0.99 -77.73 -10.39
N PRO A 567 0.32 -78.80 -9.90
CA PRO A 567 -1.01 -78.70 -9.30
C PRO A 567 -1.04 -77.63 -8.20
N LYS A 568 -2.13 -76.86 -8.15
CA LYS A 568 -2.27 -75.69 -7.28
C LYS A 568 -2.04 -76.05 -5.79
N GLU A 569 -2.39 -77.28 -5.40
CA GLU A 569 -2.22 -77.78 -4.03
C GLU A 569 -0.75 -77.96 -3.62
N VAL A 570 0.15 -78.21 -4.57
CA VAL A 570 1.60 -78.38 -4.32
C VAL A 570 2.27 -77.01 -4.20
N LEU A 571 1.90 -76.05 -5.05
CA LEU A 571 2.46 -74.70 -5.03
C LEU A 571 2.09 -73.94 -3.75
N ASP A 572 0.83 -74.04 -3.31
CA ASP A 572 0.37 -73.38 -2.08
C ASP A 572 1.07 -73.95 -0.84
N LYS A 573 1.40 -75.25 -0.81
CA LYS A 573 2.19 -75.87 0.27
C LYS A 573 3.66 -75.42 0.28
N ILE A 574 4.25 -75.13 -0.87
CA ILE A 574 5.65 -74.67 -0.97
C ILE A 574 5.77 -73.19 -0.56
N ILE A 575 4.87 -72.34 -1.05
CA ILE A 575 4.91 -70.89 -0.79
C ILE A 575 4.46 -70.56 0.64
N HIS A 576 3.39 -71.19 1.12
CA HIS A 576 2.84 -70.92 2.47
C HIS A 576 3.35 -71.87 3.55
N GLY A 577 4.07 -72.93 3.21
CA GLY A 577 4.63 -73.89 4.18
C GLY A 577 5.90 -73.44 4.89
N SER A 578 6.53 -72.34 4.46
CA SER A 578 7.83 -71.90 5.00
C SER A 578 7.74 -71.02 6.26
N THR A 579 6.54 -70.63 6.70
CA THR A 579 6.37 -69.72 7.85
C THR A 579 6.35 -70.40 9.22
N ASN A 580 6.42 -71.74 9.31
CA ASN A 580 6.24 -72.45 10.58
C ASN A 580 7.36 -73.41 10.98
N GLY A 581 8.61 -73.18 10.54
CA GLY A 581 9.83 -73.69 11.20
C GLY A 581 9.93 -75.21 11.42
N LYS A 582 9.04 -76.01 10.83
CA LYS A 582 9.12 -77.47 10.82
C LYS A 582 9.87 -77.84 9.55
N PRO A 583 10.94 -78.65 9.65
CA PRO A 583 11.64 -79.10 8.47
C PRO A 583 10.61 -79.77 7.56
N ILE A 584 10.60 -79.38 6.29
CA ILE A 584 9.97 -80.17 5.23
C ILE A 584 10.57 -81.55 5.44
N ILE A 585 9.76 -82.48 5.97
CA ILE A 585 10.15 -83.87 6.08
C ILE A 585 10.59 -84.22 4.66
N GLU A 586 11.87 -84.56 4.49
CA GLU A 586 12.31 -85.33 3.34
C GLU A 586 11.54 -86.65 3.41
N GLU A 587 10.28 -86.62 2.99
CA GLU A 587 9.52 -87.80 2.73
C GLU A 587 10.08 -88.28 1.40
N ILE A 588 11.21 -88.99 1.47
CA ILE A 588 11.70 -89.83 0.37
C ILE A 588 10.61 -90.88 0.19
N ARG A 589 9.61 -90.55 -0.64
CA ARG A 589 8.74 -91.55 -1.20
C ARG A 589 9.51 -92.22 -2.31
N THR A 590 9.70 -93.53 -2.20
CA THR A 590 10.03 -94.36 -3.34
C THR A 590 8.87 -94.21 -4.33
N ILE A 591 9.01 -93.30 -5.29
CA ILE A 591 8.14 -93.27 -6.44
C ILE A 591 8.60 -94.45 -7.29
N THR A 592 7.84 -95.53 -7.26
CA THR A 592 7.97 -96.54 -8.30
C THR A 592 7.48 -95.90 -9.59
N LEU A 593 8.40 -95.33 -10.37
CA LEU A 593 8.17 -95.06 -11.78
C LEU A 593 8.01 -96.41 -12.46
N LEU A 594 6.77 -96.91 -12.45
CA LEU A 594 6.35 -98.04 -13.25
C LEU A 594 6.40 -97.57 -14.70
N ASN A 595 7.57 -97.72 -15.32
CA ASN A 595 7.71 -97.69 -16.76
C ASN A 595 7.10 -98.99 -17.31
N ILE A 596 5.78 -99.12 -17.20
CA ILE A 596 5.02 -100.12 -17.93
C ILE A 596 4.77 -99.49 -19.30
N ASP A 597 5.68 -99.68 -20.25
CA ASP A 597 5.18 -99.78 -21.62
C ASP A 597 4.27 -101.01 -21.61
N ILE A 598 2.95 -100.79 -21.60
CA ILE A 598 1.98 -101.88 -21.70
C ILE A 598 2.18 -102.46 -23.09
N ARG A 599 3.08 -103.46 -23.21
CA ARG A 599 3.45 -104.18 -24.44
C ARG A 599 3.26 -103.35 -25.73
N GLY A 600 4.08 -102.31 -25.94
CA GLY A 600 4.04 -101.52 -27.18
C GLY A 600 2.92 -100.49 -27.26
N PHE A 601 2.34 -100.07 -26.13
CA PHE A 601 1.33 -99.01 -26.06
C PHE A 601 1.79 -97.73 -26.75
N SER A 602 3.07 -97.38 -26.59
CA SER A 602 3.65 -96.19 -27.23
C SER A 602 3.56 -96.25 -28.77
N LYS A 603 3.82 -97.42 -29.37
CA LYS A 603 3.67 -97.64 -30.82
C LYS A 603 2.21 -97.67 -31.26
N LEU A 604 1.32 -98.22 -30.43
CA LEU A 604 -0.12 -98.24 -30.69
C LEU A 604 -0.70 -96.82 -30.69
N ALA A 605 -0.37 -96.01 -29.68
CA ALA A 605 -0.83 -94.63 -29.52
C ALA A 605 -0.42 -93.73 -30.70
N LEU A 606 0.82 -93.87 -31.16
CA LEU A 606 1.33 -93.20 -32.36
C LEU A 606 0.55 -93.56 -33.63
N LYS A 607 0.07 -94.82 -33.74
CA LYS A 607 -0.64 -95.31 -34.93
C LYS A 607 -2.13 -94.94 -34.96
N ILE A 608 -2.79 -94.89 -33.80
CA ILE A 608 -4.24 -94.62 -33.70
C ILE A 608 -4.58 -93.14 -33.45
N GLY A 609 -3.60 -92.31 -33.10
CA GLY A 609 -3.73 -90.87 -32.90
C GLY A 609 -4.28 -90.46 -31.52
N PRO A 610 -4.17 -89.17 -31.14
CA PRO A 610 -4.37 -88.71 -29.76
C PRO A 610 -5.78 -88.95 -29.22
N GLN A 611 -6.81 -88.62 -30.00
CA GLN A 611 -8.21 -88.73 -29.55
C GLN A 611 -8.64 -90.19 -29.29
N LYS A 612 -8.29 -91.11 -30.18
CA LYS A 612 -8.58 -92.55 -30.00
C LYS A 612 -7.76 -93.15 -28.86
N THR A 613 -6.53 -92.69 -28.64
CA THR A 613 -5.70 -93.12 -27.51
C THR A 613 -6.32 -92.74 -26.17
N VAL A 614 -6.83 -91.51 -26.04
CA VAL A 614 -7.53 -91.05 -24.83
C VAL A 614 -8.83 -91.83 -24.61
N SER A 615 -9.60 -92.11 -25.66
CA SER A 615 -10.81 -92.93 -25.56
C SER A 615 -10.52 -94.38 -25.14
N LEU A 616 -9.42 -94.97 -25.64
CA LEU A 616 -8.97 -96.31 -25.28
C LEU A 616 -8.52 -96.38 -23.82
N LEU A 617 -7.78 -95.38 -23.33
CA LEU A 617 -7.37 -95.28 -21.94
C LEU A 617 -8.57 -95.13 -21.00
N ASN A 618 -9.52 -94.26 -21.33
CA ASN A 618 -10.73 -94.09 -20.52
C ASN A 618 -11.57 -95.38 -20.45
N SER A 619 -11.66 -96.13 -21.56
CA SER A 619 -12.29 -97.46 -21.57
C SER A 619 -11.51 -98.49 -20.75
N PHE A 620 -10.17 -98.52 -20.88
CA PHE A 620 -9.31 -99.43 -20.12
C PHE A 620 -9.41 -99.18 -18.60
N PHE A 621 -9.41 -97.92 -18.16
CA PHE A 621 -9.57 -97.57 -16.75
C PHE A 621 -11.00 -97.80 -16.24
N SER A 622 -12.01 -97.68 -17.09
CA SER A 622 -13.39 -98.07 -16.78
C SER A 622 -13.51 -99.58 -16.54
N VAL A 623 -12.79 -100.42 -17.29
CA VAL A 623 -12.79 -101.89 -17.13
C VAL A 623 -11.90 -102.33 -15.95
N MET A 624 -10.73 -101.71 -15.77
CA MET A 624 -9.83 -101.99 -14.64
C MET A 624 -10.39 -101.48 -13.29
N GLY A 625 -11.20 -100.43 -13.30
CA GLY A 625 -11.88 -99.90 -12.11
C GLY A 625 -13.05 -100.76 -11.62
N GLY A 626 -13.53 -101.73 -12.41
CA GLY A 626 -14.67 -102.58 -12.08
C GLY A 626 -14.35 -103.81 -11.22
N ASP A 627 -13.14 -104.39 -11.30
CA ASP A 627 -12.93 -105.78 -10.86
C ASP A 627 -11.78 -106.07 -9.86
N ARG A 628 -11.09 -105.08 -9.25
CA ARG A 628 -10.09 -105.37 -8.18
C ARG A 628 -10.00 -104.34 -7.05
N PHE A 629 -11.11 -104.10 -6.34
CA PHE A 629 -11.12 -103.41 -5.03
C PHE A 629 -11.23 -104.36 -3.81
N GLN A 630 -10.94 -105.67 -3.95
CA GLN A 630 -11.13 -106.65 -2.86
C GLN A 630 -9.88 -107.39 -2.33
N THR A 631 -8.67 -107.22 -2.88
CA THR A 631 -7.53 -108.12 -2.54
C THR A 631 -6.42 -107.55 -1.65
N PHE A 632 -6.60 -106.38 -1.02
CA PHE A 632 -5.58 -105.80 -0.10
C PHE A 632 -6.06 -105.54 1.34
N ARG A 633 -7.19 -106.13 1.76
CA ARG A 633 -7.67 -106.07 3.16
C ARG A 633 -7.22 -107.25 4.05
N HIS A 634 -6.34 -108.15 3.59
CA HIS A 634 -6.02 -109.39 4.33
C HIS A 634 -4.53 -109.64 4.67
N CYS A 635 -3.64 -108.65 4.51
CA CYS A 635 -2.23 -108.77 4.93
C CYS A 635 -1.83 -107.69 5.95
N ARG A 636 -2.72 -107.40 6.90
CA ARG A 636 -2.46 -106.53 8.06
C ARG A 636 -2.48 -107.34 9.36
N GLN A 637 -1.87 -108.50 9.35
CA GLN A 637 -1.54 -109.31 10.52
C GLN A 637 -0.41 -110.22 10.09
N ILE A 638 0.83 -109.87 10.43
CA ILE A 638 1.97 -110.75 10.73
C ILE A 638 3.22 -109.87 10.79
N SER A 639 3.98 -110.05 11.88
CA SER A 639 5.33 -109.54 12.13
C SER A 639 5.49 -108.08 12.59
N GLY A 640 4.92 -107.79 13.76
CA GLY A 640 5.63 -106.95 14.72
C GLY A 640 6.78 -107.73 15.35
N ARG A 641 7.99 -107.18 15.31
CA ARG A 641 9.05 -107.40 16.33
C ARG A 641 10.12 -106.30 16.20
N ARG A 642 10.19 -105.48 17.24
CA ARG A 642 11.29 -104.54 17.56
C ARG A 642 12.53 -105.33 17.97
N PHE A 643 13.72 -104.80 17.69
CA PHE A 643 14.93 -104.85 18.56
C PHE A 643 15.93 -103.76 18.09
N PRO A 644 16.89 -103.31 18.95
CA PRO A 644 17.07 -101.90 19.31
C PRO A 644 18.54 -101.43 19.36
N GLY A 645 18.75 -100.11 19.53
CA GLY A 645 19.97 -99.51 20.13
C GLY A 645 21.27 -99.67 19.32
N ALA A 646 22.33 -98.89 19.53
CA ALA A 646 22.63 -97.75 20.38
C ALA A 646 24.02 -97.22 19.91
N PHE A 647 24.42 -96.07 20.47
CA PHE A 647 25.81 -95.54 20.63
C PHE A 647 26.29 -94.31 19.82
N ARG A 648 26.26 -93.17 20.56
CA ARG A 648 27.32 -92.15 20.84
C ARG A 648 28.14 -91.55 19.68
N ARG A 649 28.13 -90.24 19.46
CA ARG A 649 28.75 -89.09 20.20
C ARG A 649 30.30 -89.11 20.29
N SER A 650 30.94 -88.25 19.49
CA SER A 650 32.05 -87.29 19.75
C SER A 650 32.68 -86.98 18.36
N GLY A 651 33.29 -85.85 18.03
CA GLY A 651 33.77 -84.70 18.76
C GLY A 651 35.09 -84.25 18.12
N ARG A 652 35.08 -83.06 17.49
CA ARG A 652 36.21 -82.14 17.21
C ARG A 652 37.26 -82.44 16.10
N GLN A 653 37.49 -81.33 15.39
CA GLN A 653 38.76 -80.71 14.95
C GLN A 653 39.29 -80.90 13.52
N HIS A 654 39.24 -79.74 12.83
CA HIS A 654 40.18 -79.11 11.89
C HIS A 654 41.17 -79.96 11.06
N GLY A 655 41.14 -79.68 9.75
CA GLY A 655 42.26 -79.87 8.85
C GLY A 655 41.92 -79.36 7.45
N ARG A 656 42.38 -78.15 7.10
CA ARG A 656 42.42 -77.65 5.72
C ARG A 656 43.45 -78.47 4.95
N CYS A 657 43.11 -78.95 3.75
CA CYS A 657 44.06 -79.24 2.69
C CYS A 657 43.35 -79.38 1.33
N GLY A 658 43.86 -78.66 0.32
CA GLY A 658 43.92 -79.15 -1.06
C GLY A 658 42.77 -78.77 -2.01
N PRO A 659 43.06 -78.05 -3.12
CA PRO A 659 42.09 -77.73 -4.16
C PRO A 659 42.03 -78.87 -5.20
N CYS A 660 40.83 -79.18 -5.71
CA CYS A 660 40.68 -80.00 -6.91
C CYS A 660 39.75 -79.32 -7.92
N ARG A 661 40.30 -79.20 -9.13
CA ARG A 661 39.63 -78.88 -10.40
C ARG A 661 38.69 -80.01 -10.83
N CYS A 662 37.93 -79.67 -11.88
CA CYS A 662 37.19 -80.48 -12.88
C CYS A 662 35.68 -80.26 -12.75
N SER A 663 35.01 -79.59 -13.68
CA SER A 663 34.83 -79.95 -15.11
C SER A 663 34.17 -81.32 -15.25
N CYS A 664 32.88 -81.34 -15.58
CA CYS A 664 32.30 -82.11 -16.69
C CYS A 664 30.76 -82.03 -16.66
N LEU A 665 30.23 -81.64 -17.83
CA LEU A 665 29.00 -82.07 -18.51
C LEU A 665 27.66 -82.08 -17.74
#